data_AF-A0AAN7TD88-F1
#
_entry.id   AF-A0AAN7TD88-F1
#
_cell.length_a   1.000
_cell.length_b   1.000
_cell.length_c   1.000
_cell.angle_alpha   90.00
_cell.angle_beta   90.00
_cell.angle_gamma   90.00
#
_symmetry.space_group_name_H-M   'P 1'
#
loop_
_entity.id
_entity.type
_entity.pdbx_description
1 polymer ?
#
loop_
_entity_poly.entity_id
_entity_poly.type
_entity_poly.pdbx_seq_one_letter_code
_entity_poly.pdbx_strand_id
1 'polypeptide(L)'
;MSGESRMSEVTPKILRYKFVIGVLVVCLLALLLQVFGVQRNNAPVSIHPRDAKEQHSALNNDCSSMRSALPTITHSEHEDGYNASLTSYWSNPAGEQRPSCIIRPNSAEEVSIAVRILKAMYDDHDRTHDRPFFAVRSGGHSPEAGFANIDGGVLIDMTLFNGVIVSADKRTTTIGVGARWGEVSTELDKLGLAVVGGRNSDVGVGGLEVGVINAGGISFFSPRFGMVCDNIEAYDIVLANGTIIHATATQHSAIWRALKGGSGNFGIVTSVTARAFPAGDIWAGYGYWPHWQAAKVLKAFVDFNQPANFDEYAAGPIMAFVYVPAIGLRLIAGSLAHTKPQPWPPVFQDLRRLWRYWSTTKIRSLTDVTTTVFNDLETLTALYEIFNKKSKTLTEIPGSSFTFVLQPLSAAVTHKGSPNVLGLETRPRDNPLIILSLVWVWKRPEDDNLAQRIAREIIAAGEDFARSRNTADPYRYVNYAASGQAPFRGNGKANLEWMREVRRVYDPDRIWQRAKQDGNMKFCITTLLLGAASAVSALTVPPYTGTTIKGELFPSLIEVDLEQLIEALERGLFTSADLVKAYEARIMEVNSTLHMVTELNPDALTIASELDAMRANGTVIGPLHGIPILIKNNIATDDKMNNTAGSWSLVGSKVPRDSTLAAKLRKAGAIILGKTNLSQWANYRSDNTSNGWSAYGGQTYAAYYPGQDPSGSSSGSGVSSAIGLALASLGSETSGSILSPSDVNNLVGIKPTVGLTSRYLVIPISEHQDTVGPMARSVKDAAYLLQAIAGPDPRDNYTLANPAINGTTPDYVAACDYSAFAGKRIGVARNVLEIWRNFTDPPVLAAFDQAVKQIEAAGATIVDANFTAFEQWQSDNNETLVLNADFLVNLATYLSELTYNPYGIENLAEERAFTHNFTAEDWPQRDTLVWDGALNQSWNNTSPLFWPAYQANLFYGGEGGILGALERTNTSAVLLPTQLSPSIPALVGSPVVTVPMGFYPVNTTVTLNGFGNLVATAPNVPFGLSFMGAKWSEADLIGFAYAYEQRTMHRNDVQPYLVPNIEIADIVAANSN
;
A
#
# COMPACT_ATOMS: atom_id res chain seq x y z
N MET A 1 -4.55 -3.86 -65.84
CA MET A 1 -5.11 -2.73 -65.06
C MET A 1 -5.42 -3.24 -63.66
N SER A 2 -5.32 -2.38 -62.65
CA SER A 2 -5.50 -2.58 -61.19
C SER A 2 -6.78 -3.33 -60.78
N GLY A 3 -6.90 -3.93 -59.58
CA GLY A 3 -6.03 -3.91 -58.38
C GLY A 3 -6.57 -4.82 -57.25
N GLU A 4 -5.89 -4.89 -56.11
CA GLU A 4 -5.90 -6.01 -55.14
C GLU A 4 -7.01 -6.06 -54.05
N SER A 5 -6.95 -7.17 -53.27
CA SER A 5 -7.49 -7.45 -51.91
C SER A 5 -8.82 -8.24 -51.85
N ARG A 6 -9.04 -9.17 -50.90
CA ARG A 6 -8.33 -9.52 -49.65
C ARG A 6 -8.70 -10.96 -49.24
N MET A 7 -7.74 -11.86 -48.94
CA MET A 7 -8.08 -13.17 -48.32
C MET A 7 -6.90 -13.82 -47.56
N SER A 8 -6.78 -13.53 -46.26
CA SER A 8 -5.93 -14.29 -45.31
C SER A 8 -6.21 -13.86 -43.86
N GLU A 9 -6.57 -14.80 -42.98
CA GLU A 9 -6.08 -14.95 -41.59
C GLU A 9 -6.98 -15.90 -40.78
N VAL A 10 -6.50 -17.13 -40.56
CA VAL A 10 -7.00 -18.05 -39.53
C VAL A 10 -5.79 -18.68 -38.85
N THR A 11 -5.85 -18.86 -37.52
CA THR A 11 -4.77 -19.37 -36.64
C THR A 11 -3.74 -18.29 -36.23
N PRO A 12 -3.98 -17.59 -35.10
CA PRO A 12 -3.46 -18.13 -33.84
C PRO A 12 -4.32 -17.76 -32.59
N LYS A 13 -5.42 -18.49 -32.33
CA LYS A 13 -6.20 -18.33 -31.07
C LYS A 13 -6.12 -19.52 -30.10
N ILE A 14 -5.75 -20.72 -30.57
CA ILE A 14 -5.83 -21.95 -29.78
C ILE A 14 -4.61 -22.17 -28.84
N LEU A 15 -3.43 -21.58 -29.15
CA LEU A 15 -2.23 -21.73 -28.29
C LEU A 15 -2.27 -20.89 -27.00
N ARG A 16 -3.02 -19.77 -26.95
CA ARG A 16 -3.10 -18.92 -25.74
C ARG A 16 -3.91 -19.55 -24.60
N TYR A 17 -5.00 -20.26 -24.92
CA TYR A 17 -5.89 -20.84 -23.91
C TYR A 17 -5.26 -21.97 -23.10
N LYS A 18 -4.41 -22.82 -23.70
CA LYS A 18 -3.71 -23.89 -22.97
C LYS A 18 -2.59 -23.36 -22.06
N PHE A 19 -2.03 -22.18 -22.36
CA PHE A 19 -0.96 -21.58 -21.56
C PHE A 19 -1.48 -21.01 -20.23
N VAL A 20 -2.64 -20.33 -20.25
CA VAL A 20 -3.25 -19.73 -19.05
C VAL A 20 -3.71 -20.80 -18.05
N ILE A 21 -4.35 -21.88 -18.53
CA ILE A 21 -4.81 -22.99 -17.68
C ILE A 21 -3.60 -23.74 -17.07
N GLY A 22 -2.52 -23.93 -17.84
CA GLY A 22 -1.29 -24.56 -17.32
C GLY A 22 -0.62 -23.75 -16.20
N VAL A 23 -0.59 -22.41 -16.33
CA VAL A 23 -0.03 -21.52 -15.29
C VAL A 23 -0.89 -21.53 -14.03
N LEU A 24 -2.22 -21.47 -14.13
CA LEU A 24 -3.13 -21.51 -12.98
C LEU A 24 -2.99 -22.80 -12.16
N VAL A 25 -2.88 -23.97 -12.81
CA VAL A 25 -2.71 -25.25 -12.11
C VAL A 25 -1.36 -25.35 -11.40
N VAL A 26 -0.28 -24.81 -12.00
CA VAL A 26 1.05 -24.76 -11.37
C VAL A 26 1.07 -23.78 -10.19
N CYS A 27 0.40 -22.63 -10.30
CA CYS A 27 0.25 -21.69 -9.19
C CYS A 27 -0.58 -22.27 -8.02
N LEU A 28 -1.68 -22.99 -8.29
CA LEU A 28 -2.44 -23.68 -7.24
C LEU A 28 -1.61 -24.76 -6.53
N LEU A 29 -0.84 -25.56 -7.27
CA LEU A 29 0.05 -26.59 -6.69
C LEU A 29 1.20 -25.97 -5.89
N ALA A 30 1.71 -24.80 -6.29
CA ALA A 30 2.71 -24.06 -5.54
C ALA A 30 2.16 -23.44 -4.23
N LEU A 31 0.90 -22.96 -4.23
CA LEU A 31 0.23 -22.52 -3.00
C LEU A 31 -0.04 -23.71 -2.06
N LEU A 32 -0.56 -24.83 -2.57
CA LEU A 32 -0.84 -26.02 -1.77
C LEU A 32 0.42 -26.61 -1.10
N LEU A 33 1.59 -26.48 -1.73
CA LEU A 33 2.87 -26.88 -1.14
C LEU A 33 3.44 -25.86 -0.13
N GLN A 34 2.89 -24.66 -0.02
CA GLN A 34 3.21 -23.71 1.06
C GLN A 34 2.31 -23.88 2.29
N VAL A 35 1.08 -24.37 2.11
CA VAL A 35 0.11 -24.60 3.21
C VAL A 35 0.43 -25.86 4.01
N PHE A 36 1.03 -26.90 3.39
CA PHE A 36 1.51 -28.08 4.12
C PHE A 36 2.98 -27.95 4.52
N GLY A 37 3.20 -27.40 5.72
CA GLY A 37 4.50 -27.41 6.38
C GLY A 37 4.98 -28.84 6.67
N VAL A 38 5.74 -29.43 5.75
CA VAL A 38 6.54 -30.64 6.06
C VAL A 38 7.66 -30.23 7.00
N GLN A 39 7.54 -30.67 8.26
CA GLN A 39 8.60 -30.55 9.28
C GLN A 39 9.93 -31.03 8.69
N ARG A 40 10.89 -30.11 8.49
CA ARG A 40 12.27 -30.49 8.15
C ARG A 40 13.02 -30.84 9.42
N ASN A 41 13.15 -32.15 9.64
CA ASN A 41 14.12 -32.71 10.56
C ASN A 41 15.53 -32.15 10.29
N ASN A 42 16.29 -31.92 11.37
CA ASN A 42 17.71 -31.61 11.31
C ASN A 42 18.47 -32.73 10.58
N ALA A 43 19.13 -32.38 9.47
CA ALA A 43 20.13 -33.22 8.82
C ALA A 43 21.25 -32.31 8.27
N PRO A 44 22.52 -32.48 8.69
CA PRO A 44 23.61 -31.61 8.26
C PRO A 44 24.08 -31.97 6.84
N VAL A 45 24.30 -30.95 6.00
CA VAL A 45 24.99 -31.13 4.71
C VAL A 45 26.50 -31.11 4.94
N SER A 46 27.21 -32.10 4.41
CA SER A 46 28.61 -32.37 4.72
C SER A 46 29.58 -31.42 4.01
N ILE A 47 30.40 -30.71 4.80
CA ILE A 47 31.67 -30.14 4.34
C ILE A 47 32.74 -31.26 4.35
N HIS A 48 33.63 -31.30 3.36
CA HIS A 48 34.65 -32.35 3.27
C HIS A 48 35.59 -32.31 4.50
N PRO A 49 35.82 -33.42 5.26
CA PRO A 49 36.19 -33.29 6.67
C PRO A 49 37.68 -33.09 6.99
N ARG A 50 38.54 -32.71 6.03
CA ARG A 50 40.00 -32.65 6.25
C ARG A 50 40.59 -31.23 6.33
N ASP A 51 40.02 -30.24 5.64
CA ASP A 51 40.63 -28.90 5.57
C ASP A 51 40.04 -27.91 6.61
N ALA A 52 38.87 -28.20 7.15
CA ALA A 52 38.16 -27.29 8.07
C ALA A 52 38.77 -27.24 9.50
N LYS A 53 39.50 -28.28 9.93
CA LYS A 53 39.98 -28.39 11.33
C LYS A 53 41.22 -27.57 11.65
N GLU A 54 42.09 -27.28 10.68
CA GLU A 54 43.25 -26.41 10.88
C GLU A 54 42.90 -24.92 10.72
N GLN A 55 41.91 -24.59 9.88
CA GLN A 55 41.48 -23.20 9.69
C GLN A 55 40.77 -22.61 10.93
N HIS A 56 40.07 -23.45 11.70
CA HIS A 56 39.27 -23.01 12.85
C HIS A 56 40.11 -22.68 14.12
N SER A 57 41.38 -23.11 14.19
CA SER A 57 42.25 -22.80 15.34
C SER A 57 43.08 -21.52 15.18
N ALA A 58 43.31 -21.05 13.94
CA ALA A 58 44.05 -19.81 13.70
C ALA A 58 43.17 -18.57 13.92
N LEU A 59 42.00 -18.51 13.27
CA LEU A 59 41.10 -17.35 13.28
C LEU A 59 40.43 -17.09 14.65
N ASN A 60 40.39 -18.09 15.53
CA ASN A 60 39.88 -17.93 16.90
C ASN A 60 40.83 -17.10 17.81
N ASN A 61 42.13 -17.00 17.47
CA ASN A 61 43.06 -16.16 18.24
C ASN A 61 42.86 -14.66 17.94
N ASP A 62 42.48 -14.31 16.72
CA ASP A 62 42.36 -12.94 16.22
C ASP A 62 41.35 -12.12 17.05
N CYS A 63 40.16 -12.68 17.23
CA CYS A 63 39.10 -12.06 18.04
C CYS A 63 39.43 -12.03 19.54
N SER A 64 40.29 -12.92 20.04
CA SER A 64 40.73 -12.88 21.45
C SER A 64 41.67 -11.70 21.73
N SER A 65 42.50 -11.32 20.76
CA SER A 65 43.37 -10.14 20.85
C SER A 65 42.54 -8.85 20.81
N MET A 66 41.54 -8.80 19.94
CA MET A 66 40.57 -7.68 19.89
C MET A 66 39.77 -7.56 21.19
N ARG A 67 39.20 -8.66 21.68
CA ARG A 67 38.42 -8.70 22.92
C ARG A 67 39.26 -8.32 24.15
N SER A 68 40.56 -8.62 24.15
CA SER A 68 41.47 -8.24 25.24
C SER A 68 41.77 -6.74 25.29
N ALA A 69 41.91 -6.08 24.14
CA ALA A 69 42.22 -4.65 24.04
C ALA A 69 40.97 -3.74 24.03
N LEU A 70 39.86 -4.25 23.48
CA LEU A 70 38.62 -3.52 23.24
C LEU A 70 37.39 -4.34 23.74
N PRO A 71 37.35 -4.74 25.02
CA PRO A 71 36.37 -5.70 25.55
C PRO A 71 34.91 -5.24 25.49
N THR A 72 34.67 -3.94 25.56
CA THR A 72 33.32 -3.33 25.60
C THR A 72 32.66 -3.19 24.23
N ILE A 73 33.46 -3.18 23.15
CA ILE A 73 32.99 -2.93 21.78
C ILE A 73 33.27 -4.08 20.81
N THR A 74 34.00 -5.12 21.24
CA THR A 74 34.24 -6.34 20.45
C THR A 74 33.20 -7.38 20.79
N HIS A 75 32.28 -7.65 19.86
CA HIS A 75 31.17 -8.57 20.05
C HIS A 75 31.38 -9.92 19.38
N SER A 76 31.00 -10.99 20.08
CA SER A 76 31.04 -12.37 19.59
C SER A 76 29.66 -12.83 19.09
N GLU A 77 29.62 -13.96 18.37
CA GLU A 77 28.36 -14.62 18.02
C GLU A 77 27.47 -14.83 19.28
N HIS A 78 26.16 -14.60 19.12
CA HIS A 78 25.12 -14.57 20.17
C HIS A 78 25.09 -13.32 21.08
N GLU A 79 25.95 -12.32 20.92
CA GLU A 79 25.83 -11.05 21.67
C GLU A 79 24.98 -10.01 20.90
N ASP A 80 24.24 -9.17 21.63
CA ASP A 80 23.30 -8.20 21.04
C ASP A 80 23.97 -7.24 20.03
N GLY A 81 25.21 -6.81 20.32
CA GLY A 81 25.99 -5.96 19.41
C GLY A 81 26.36 -6.66 18.10
N TYR A 82 26.54 -7.98 18.11
CA TYR A 82 26.79 -8.79 16.92
C TYR A 82 25.51 -8.91 16.09
N ASN A 83 24.39 -9.27 16.73
CA ASN A 83 23.09 -9.42 16.09
C ASN A 83 22.59 -8.10 15.48
N ALA A 84 22.69 -6.98 16.21
CA ALA A 84 22.29 -5.66 15.72
C ALA A 84 23.12 -5.17 14.51
N SER A 85 24.36 -5.64 14.38
CA SER A 85 25.14 -5.40 13.17
C SER A 85 24.64 -6.29 12.02
N LEU A 86 24.42 -7.59 12.25
CA LEU A 86 23.94 -8.51 11.20
C LEU A 86 22.54 -8.21 10.67
N THR A 87 21.63 -7.63 11.46
CA THR A 87 20.28 -7.27 11.01
C THR A 87 20.17 -5.89 10.36
N SER A 88 21.24 -5.08 10.37
CA SER A 88 21.23 -3.69 9.87
C SER A 88 21.83 -3.49 8.48
N TYR A 89 22.08 -4.57 7.73
CA TYR A 89 22.57 -4.49 6.35
C TYR A 89 21.50 -4.00 5.38
N TRP A 90 21.95 -3.27 4.36
CA TRP A 90 21.11 -2.81 3.25
C TRP A 90 20.81 -3.93 2.22
N SER A 91 21.54 -5.05 2.27
CA SER A 91 21.43 -6.18 1.36
C SER A 91 21.56 -7.52 2.09
N ASN A 92 20.72 -8.49 1.71
CA ASN A 92 20.72 -9.82 2.34
C ASN A 92 22.05 -10.57 2.12
N PRO A 93 22.67 -10.62 0.92
CA PRO A 93 23.92 -11.33 0.71
C PRO A 93 25.07 -10.82 1.60
N ALA A 94 25.10 -9.52 1.94
CA ALA A 94 26.07 -8.99 2.90
C ALA A 94 25.72 -9.36 4.35
N GLY A 95 24.43 -9.40 4.72
CA GLY A 95 23.96 -9.82 6.04
C GLY A 95 24.02 -11.32 6.32
N GLU A 96 24.14 -12.15 5.28
CA GLU A 96 24.26 -13.61 5.40
C GLU A 96 25.67 -14.08 5.81
N GLN A 97 26.70 -13.24 5.63
CA GLN A 97 28.06 -13.57 6.04
C GLN A 97 28.25 -13.53 7.57
N ARG A 98 29.13 -14.39 8.09
CA ARG A 98 29.35 -14.62 9.53
C ARG A 98 30.79 -14.29 9.93
N PRO A 99 31.09 -13.05 10.37
CA PRO A 99 32.40 -12.69 10.89
C PRO A 99 32.64 -13.40 12.23
N SER A 100 33.90 -13.67 12.57
CA SER A 100 34.27 -14.30 13.85
C SER A 100 34.01 -13.37 15.04
N CYS A 101 34.11 -12.05 14.82
CA CYS A 101 33.70 -11.02 15.78
C CYS A 101 33.45 -9.67 15.08
N ILE A 102 32.67 -8.81 15.73
CA ILE A 102 32.29 -7.49 15.23
C ILE A 102 32.73 -6.41 16.24
N ILE A 103 33.59 -5.49 15.82
CA ILE A 103 34.04 -4.34 16.61
C ILE A 103 33.17 -3.14 16.26
N ARG A 104 32.52 -2.51 17.25
CA ARG A 104 31.63 -1.34 17.07
C ARG A 104 32.21 -0.08 17.75
N PRO A 105 33.25 0.54 17.19
CA PRO A 105 33.89 1.72 17.77
C PRO A 105 33.01 2.97 17.66
N ASN A 106 33.14 3.88 18.62
CA ASN A 106 32.52 5.21 18.64
C ASN A 106 33.56 6.36 18.56
N SER A 107 34.86 6.07 18.71
CA SER A 107 35.94 7.05 18.73
C SER A 107 37.11 6.66 17.80
N ALA A 108 37.83 7.67 17.29
CA ALA A 108 38.95 7.44 16.36
C ALA A 108 40.12 6.69 17.03
N GLU A 109 40.22 6.82 18.35
CA GLU A 109 41.15 6.13 19.24
C GLU A 109 40.88 4.62 19.30
N GLU A 110 39.61 4.19 19.41
CA GLU A 110 39.23 2.78 19.35
C GLU A 110 39.52 2.18 17.97
N VAL A 111 39.23 2.91 16.89
CA VAL A 111 39.58 2.51 15.51
C VAL A 111 41.10 2.39 15.37
N SER A 112 41.87 3.33 15.92
CA SER A 112 43.34 3.31 15.97
C SER A 112 43.88 2.05 16.67
N ILE A 113 43.31 1.68 17.81
CA ILE A 113 43.69 0.45 18.53
C ILE A 113 43.38 -0.79 17.69
N ALA A 114 42.17 -0.90 17.13
CA ALA A 114 41.78 -2.03 16.27
C ALA A 114 42.71 -2.17 15.06
N VAL A 115 43.04 -1.07 14.37
CA VAL A 115 43.93 -1.08 13.20
C VAL A 115 45.37 -1.49 13.58
N ARG A 116 45.88 -1.09 14.76
CA ARG A 116 47.19 -1.56 15.24
C ARG A 116 47.23 -3.06 15.50
N ILE A 117 46.14 -3.63 16.03
CA ILE A 117 46.03 -5.07 16.26
C ILE A 117 45.96 -5.80 14.91
N LEU A 118 45.12 -5.35 13.97
CA LEU A 118 45.08 -5.89 12.60
C LEU A 118 46.45 -5.81 11.88
N LYS A 119 47.21 -4.73 12.12
CA LYS A 119 48.56 -4.58 11.57
C LYS A 119 49.57 -5.53 12.19
N ALA A 120 49.53 -5.72 13.52
CA ALA A 120 50.37 -6.70 14.20
C ALA A 120 50.08 -8.13 13.72
N MET A 121 48.80 -8.49 13.56
CA MET A 121 48.38 -9.77 12.97
C MET A 121 48.88 -9.93 11.53
N TYR A 122 48.74 -8.89 10.69
CA TYR A 122 49.25 -8.90 9.31
C TYR A 122 50.77 -9.10 9.22
N ASP A 123 51.51 -8.63 10.22
CA ASP A 123 52.97 -8.76 10.27
C ASP A 123 53.45 -10.11 10.85
N ASP A 124 52.65 -10.74 11.72
CA ASP A 124 52.95 -12.04 12.36
C ASP A 124 52.51 -13.25 11.51
N HIS A 125 51.47 -13.09 10.67
CA HIS A 125 51.09 -14.12 9.70
C HIS A 125 52.21 -14.36 8.66
N ASP A 126 52.65 -15.61 8.53
CA ASP A 126 53.49 -16.02 7.41
C ASP A 126 52.82 -15.64 6.08
N ARG A 127 53.62 -15.08 5.17
CA ARG A 127 53.20 -14.35 3.96
C ARG A 127 52.64 -15.26 2.86
N THR A 128 52.27 -16.47 3.23
CA THR A 128 51.70 -17.55 2.41
C THR A 128 50.17 -17.51 2.37
N HIS A 129 49.52 -16.79 3.29
CA HIS A 129 48.06 -16.61 3.32
C HIS A 129 47.62 -15.40 2.48
N ASP A 130 47.41 -15.61 1.17
CA ASP A 130 46.96 -14.59 0.20
C ASP A 130 45.47 -14.18 0.34
N ARG A 131 44.84 -14.45 1.51
CA ARG A 131 43.40 -14.25 1.78
C ARG A 131 43.14 -13.05 2.70
N PRO A 132 42.09 -12.24 2.44
CA PRO A 132 41.61 -11.25 3.40
C PRO A 132 41.16 -11.86 4.73
N PHE A 133 41.23 -11.08 5.80
CA PHE A 133 40.80 -11.48 7.15
C PHE A 133 40.05 -10.38 7.93
N PHE A 134 39.85 -9.19 7.36
CA PHE A 134 38.94 -8.20 7.94
C PHE A 134 38.12 -7.42 6.90
N ALA A 135 36.99 -6.87 7.33
CA ALA A 135 36.15 -5.97 6.56
C ALA A 135 35.82 -4.70 7.37
N VAL A 136 35.39 -3.62 6.69
CA VAL A 136 34.98 -2.36 7.34
C VAL A 136 33.69 -1.87 6.70
N ARG A 137 32.67 -1.60 7.51
CA ARG A 137 31.37 -1.08 7.08
C ARG A 137 31.01 0.24 7.74
N SER A 138 30.01 0.91 7.20
CA SER A 138 29.26 1.97 7.90
C SER A 138 27.75 1.75 7.70
N GLY A 139 26.95 2.81 7.53
CA GLY A 139 25.51 2.73 7.24
C GLY A 139 25.13 1.97 5.95
N GLY A 140 26.07 1.73 5.04
CA GLY A 140 25.94 0.78 3.92
C GLY A 140 25.34 1.33 2.63
N HIS A 141 25.66 0.63 1.52
CA HIS A 141 25.01 0.63 0.20
C HIS A 141 25.55 -0.49 -0.73
N SER A 142 26.39 -1.43 -0.23
CA SER A 142 26.82 -2.56 -1.07
C SER A 142 25.67 -3.51 -1.25
N PRO A 143 25.29 -3.86 -2.48
CA PRO A 143 24.44 -5.02 -2.68
C PRO A 143 25.24 -6.33 -2.47
N GLU A 144 26.53 -6.28 -2.80
CA GLU A 144 27.38 -7.43 -3.08
C GLU A 144 28.05 -7.96 -1.80
N ALA A 145 28.04 -9.29 -1.63
CA ALA A 145 28.74 -9.96 -0.53
C ALA A 145 30.27 -9.79 -0.63
N GLY A 146 30.95 -9.74 0.52
CA GLY A 146 32.41 -9.60 0.59
C GLY A 146 32.95 -8.20 0.31
N PHE A 147 32.16 -7.16 0.62
CA PHE A 147 32.59 -5.75 0.66
C PHE A 147 32.32 -5.12 2.04
N ALA A 148 31.08 -5.21 2.53
CA ALA A 148 30.67 -4.66 3.82
C ALA A 148 30.67 -5.70 4.96
N ASN A 149 30.97 -6.97 4.67
CA ASN A 149 31.03 -8.06 5.64
C ASN A 149 32.08 -9.11 5.20
N ILE A 150 32.39 -10.06 6.09
CA ILE A 150 33.38 -11.13 5.86
C ILE A 150 33.01 -12.39 6.63
N ASP A 151 33.23 -13.57 6.04
CA ASP A 151 33.10 -14.86 6.72
C ASP A 151 34.39 -15.22 7.47
N GLY A 152 34.26 -15.55 8.76
CA GLY A 152 35.37 -16.00 9.60
C GLY A 152 36.45 -14.96 9.94
N GLY A 153 36.29 -13.71 9.52
CA GLY A 153 37.22 -12.61 9.81
C GLY A 153 36.71 -11.60 10.85
N VAL A 154 37.46 -10.51 11.04
CA VAL A 154 37.06 -9.39 11.92
C VAL A 154 36.27 -8.34 11.13
N LEU A 155 35.11 -7.94 11.62
CA LEU A 155 34.35 -6.81 11.06
C LEU A 155 34.53 -5.56 11.92
N ILE A 156 34.88 -4.42 11.30
CA ILE A 156 34.81 -3.11 11.94
C ILE A 156 33.53 -2.41 11.47
N ASP A 157 32.59 -2.19 12.38
CA ASP A 157 31.28 -1.59 12.13
C ASP A 157 31.24 -0.14 12.64
N MET A 158 31.40 0.80 11.71
CA MET A 158 31.45 2.24 11.98
C MET A 158 30.08 2.89 12.20
N THR A 159 28.97 2.13 12.31
CA THR A 159 27.61 2.71 12.41
C THR A 159 27.41 3.68 13.58
N LEU A 160 28.21 3.59 14.64
CA LEU A 160 28.13 4.51 15.79
C LEU A 160 28.78 5.90 15.52
N PHE A 161 29.52 6.08 14.43
CA PHE A 161 30.00 7.40 13.99
C PHE A 161 28.89 8.16 13.26
N ASN A 162 27.77 8.45 13.92
CA ASN A 162 26.60 9.08 13.30
C ASN A 162 26.42 10.59 13.62
N GLY A 163 27.39 11.21 14.30
CA GLY A 163 27.32 12.63 14.67
C GLY A 163 27.33 13.59 13.47
N VAL A 164 26.53 14.65 13.55
CA VAL A 164 26.43 15.73 12.55
C VAL A 164 26.61 17.08 13.28
N ILE A 165 27.70 17.79 12.98
CA ILE A 165 28.12 19.00 13.69
C ILE A 165 28.30 20.15 12.68
N VAL A 166 27.41 21.14 12.72
CA VAL A 166 27.50 22.34 11.88
C VAL A 166 28.44 23.36 12.52
N SER A 167 29.33 23.98 11.73
CA SER A 167 30.22 25.03 12.23
C SER A 167 29.45 26.27 12.68
N ALA A 168 29.98 27.02 13.65
CA ALA A 168 29.32 28.21 14.22
C ALA A 168 29.04 29.31 13.17
N ASP A 169 29.83 29.37 12.09
CA ASP A 169 29.64 30.27 10.95
C ASP A 169 28.72 29.71 9.84
N LYS A 170 28.17 28.50 10.04
CA LYS A 170 27.31 27.74 9.12
C LYS A 170 27.91 27.44 7.74
N ARG A 171 29.24 27.53 7.58
CA ARG A 171 29.93 27.27 6.29
C ARG A 171 30.30 25.81 6.06
N THR A 172 30.42 25.03 7.13
CA THR A 172 30.83 23.62 7.05
C THR A 172 30.00 22.74 7.97
N THR A 173 30.03 21.44 7.72
CA THR A 173 29.44 20.43 8.59
C THR A 173 30.37 19.24 8.68
N THR A 174 30.80 18.91 9.89
CA THR A 174 31.53 17.69 10.18
C THR A 174 30.53 16.56 10.41
N ILE A 175 30.69 15.48 9.66
CA ILE A 175 29.74 14.37 9.57
C ILE A 175 30.53 13.07 9.83
N GLY A 176 30.09 12.27 10.79
CA GLY A 176 30.63 10.93 11.01
C GLY A 176 30.27 9.98 9.87
N VAL A 177 31.18 9.08 9.49
CA VAL A 177 30.96 8.17 8.32
C VAL A 177 29.89 7.09 8.56
N GLY A 178 29.51 6.87 9.82
CA GLY A 178 28.45 5.95 10.25
C GLY A 178 27.05 6.46 9.95
N ALA A 179 26.87 7.79 9.93
CA ALA A 179 25.58 8.45 9.66
C ALA A 179 24.98 8.02 8.31
N ARG A 180 23.66 8.09 8.21
CA ARG A 180 22.90 7.99 6.95
C ARG A 180 22.55 9.38 6.42
N TRP A 181 22.43 9.53 5.10
CA TRP A 181 22.16 10.85 4.49
C TRP A 181 20.81 11.44 4.87
N GLY A 182 19.83 10.62 5.25
CA GLY A 182 18.57 11.09 5.83
C GLY A 182 18.77 11.80 7.17
N GLU A 183 19.63 11.27 8.03
CA GLU A 183 19.96 11.88 9.33
C GLU A 183 20.69 13.22 9.12
N VAL A 184 21.69 13.23 8.22
CA VAL A 184 22.44 14.44 7.85
C VAL A 184 21.52 15.53 7.28
N SER A 185 20.61 15.16 6.37
CA SER A 185 19.65 16.12 5.80
C SER A 185 18.71 16.66 6.88
N THR A 186 18.18 15.79 7.74
CA THR A 186 17.28 16.16 8.85
C THR A 186 17.90 17.20 9.78
N GLU A 187 19.18 17.09 10.14
CA GLU A 187 19.84 18.09 11.01
C GLU A 187 20.14 19.42 10.29
N LEU A 188 20.39 19.39 8.98
CA LEU A 188 20.70 20.58 8.19
C LEU A 188 19.44 21.37 7.79
N ASP A 189 18.34 20.68 7.50
CA ASP A 189 17.04 21.28 7.15
C ASP A 189 16.49 22.15 8.30
N LYS A 190 16.66 21.72 9.56
CA LYS A 190 16.35 22.51 10.77
C LYS A 190 17.03 23.89 10.80
N LEU A 191 18.14 24.05 10.07
CA LEU A 191 18.97 25.25 10.04
C LEU A 191 18.88 26.01 8.71
N GLY A 192 18.08 25.54 7.75
CA GLY A 192 17.99 26.08 6.39
C GLY A 192 19.26 25.86 5.57
N LEU A 193 19.97 24.76 5.79
CA LEU A 193 21.23 24.41 5.16
C LEU A 193 21.12 23.10 4.38
N ALA A 194 22.04 22.89 3.45
CA ALA A 194 22.34 21.58 2.89
C ALA A 194 23.84 21.42 2.65
N VAL A 195 24.27 20.17 2.46
CA VAL A 195 25.59 19.80 1.93
C VAL A 195 25.41 19.08 0.60
N VAL A 196 26.49 18.94 -0.19
CA VAL A 196 26.47 18.13 -1.42
C VAL A 196 26.54 16.65 -1.02
N GLY A 197 25.41 16.10 -0.57
CA GLY A 197 25.29 14.74 -0.02
C GLY A 197 24.68 13.72 -1.00
N GLY A 198 24.56 12.47 -0.54
CA GLY A 198 24.01 11.36 -1.33
C GLY A 198 22.52 11.50 -1.66
N ARG A 199 22.10 10.81 -2.74
CA ARG A 199 20.72 10.66 -3.22
C ARG A 199 19.72 10.15 -2.15
N ASN A 200 20.05 9.02 -1.53
CA ASN A 200 19.11 8.19 -0.75
C ASN A 200 19.19 8.48 0.75
N SER A 201 18.04 8.56 1.43
CA SER A 201 17.97 8.70 2.89
C SER A 201 18.70 7.59 3.64
N ASP A 202 18.53 6.34 3.17
CA ASP A 202 19.01 5.15 3.88
C ASP A 202 20.49 4.83 3.63
N VAL A 203 21.14 5.55 2.72
CA VAL A 203 22.54 5.31 2.38
C VAL A 203 23.47 5.91 3.43
N GLY A 204 24.42 5.10 3.89
CA GLY A 204 25.49 5.56 4.76
C GLY A 204 26.36 6.62 4.07
N VAL A 205 26.78 7.64 4.81
CA VAL A 205 27.78 8.63 4.40
C VAL A 205 29.09 7.93 3.99
N GLY A 206 29.48 6.91 4.77
CA GLY A 206 30.55 5.96 4.48
C GLY A 206 30.23 4.88 3.43
N GLY A 207 29.01 4.80 2.88
CA GLY A 207 28.70 4.01 1.69
C GLY A 207 29.11 2.54 1.68
N LEU A 208 29.65 2.13 0.52
CA LEU A 208 29.98 0.75 0.17
C LEU A 208 31.19 0.23 0.98
N GLU A 209 32.24 1.07 1.08
CA GLU A 209 33.39 0.93 1.98
C GLU A 209 33.91 2.32 2.37
N VAL A 210 33.70 2.73 3.62
CA VAL A 210 34.21 3.96 4.26
C VAL A 210 34.28 5.25 3.39
N GLY A 211 33.34 5.43 2.45
CA GLY A 211 32.94 6.69 1.83
C GLY A 211 32.18 6.54 0.50
N VAL A 212 30.86 6.83 0.46
CA VAL A 212 30.19 7.27 -0.80
C VAL A 212 30.92 8.49 -1.36
N ILE A 213 31.32 9.34 -0.42
CA ILE A 213 32.14 10.52 -0.55
C ILE A 213 33.51 10.17 -1.15
N ASN A 214 34.18 9.15 -0.63
CA ASN A 214 35.51 8.73 -1.10
C ASN A 214 35.47 8.01 -2.45
N ALA A 215 34.30 7.61 -2.93
CA ALA A 215 34.08 6.98 -4.22
C ALA A 215 33.58 7.96 -5.31
N GLY A 216 33.41 9.25 -4.98
CA GLY A 216 32.97 10.31 -5.89
C GLY A 216 31.61 10.88 -5.53
N GLY A 217 30.57 10.04 -5.51
CA GLY A 217 29.21 10.39 -5.08
C GLY A 217 28.47 11.39 -6.00
N ILE A 218 27.14 11.26 -6.11
CA ILE A 218 26.29 12.18 -6.90
C ILE A 218 25.15 12.67 -6.02
N SER A 219 24.92 13.98 -6.05
CA SER A 219 23.98 14.73 -5.22
C SER A 219 22.87 15.38 -6.05
N PHE A 220 21.76 15.77 -5.39
CA PHE A 220 20.77 16.66 -6.01
C PHE A 220 21.39 18.02 -6.35
N PHE A 221 22.42 18.43 -5.61
CA PHE A 221 23.13 19.69 -5.81
C PHE A 221 24.36 19.58 -6.73
N SER A 222 24.65 18.39 -7.27
CA SER A 222 25.82 18.17 -8.14
C SER A 222 25.86 19.04 -9.40
N PRO A 223 24.75 19.36 -10.10
CA PRO A 223 24.78 20.31 -11.22
C PRO A 223 25.30 21.70 -10.85
N ARG A 224 25.11 22.14 -9.60
CA ARG A 224 25.69 23.39 -9.08
C ARG A 224 27.13 23.24 -8.64
N PHE A 225 27.47 22.17 -7.91
CA PHE A 225 28.69 22.11 -7.10
C PHE A 225 29.69 20.98 -7.42
N GLY A 226 29.45 20.14 -8.44
CA GLY A 226 30.32 19.02 -8.81
C GLY A 226 29.98 17.70 -8.11
N MET A 227 30.92 16.76 -8.04
CA MET A 227 30.74 15.49 -7.34
C MET A 227 30.70 15.71 -5.82
N VAL A 228 30.17 14.74 -5.07
CA VAL A 228 30.13 14.81 -3.59
C VAL A 228 31.55 14.94 -3.02
N CYS A 229 32.52 14.18 -3.56
CA CYS A 229 33.93 14.25 -3.15
C CYS A 229 34.54 15.65 -3.30
N ASP A 230 34.06 16.44 -4.24
CA ASP A 230 34.62 17.75 -4.60
C ASP A 230 34.26 18.85 -3.58
N ASN A 231 33.36 18.52 -2.65
CA ASN A 231 32.78 19.44 -1.68
C ASN A 231 33.24 19.17 -0.24
N ILE A 232 34.22 18.28 -0.07
CA ILE A 232 34.86 17.97 1.21
C ILE A 232 36.10 18.82 1.42
N GLU A 233 36.18 19.51 2.55
CA GLU A 233 37.31 20.35 2.93
C GLU A 233 38.34 19.57 3.75
N ALA A 234 37.89 18.64 4.61
CA ALA A 234 38.77 17.82 5.45
C ALA A 234 38.27 16.37 5.64
N TYR A 235 39.20 15.48 5.98
CA TYR A 235 38.98 14.10 6.40
C TYR A 235 39.72 13.82 7.72
N ASP A 236 39.04 13.21 8.69
CA ASP A 236 39.71 12.54 9.80
C ASP A 236 39.86 11.06 9.46
N ILE A 237 41.08 10.53 9.52
CA ILE A 237 41.41 9.19 9.02
C ILE A 237 42.45 8.46 9.87
N VAL A 238 42.19 7.17 10.10
CA VAL A 238 43.12 6.22 10.74
C VAL A 238 43.91 5.49 9.66
N LEU A 239 45.22 5.67 9.67
CA LEU A 239 46.17 5.10 8.70
C LEU A 239 46.55 3.64 9.02
N ALA A 240 47.27 2.98 8.10
CA ALA A 240 47.69 1.57 8.22
C ALA A 240 48.49 1.22 9.49
N ASN A 241 49.15 2.21 10.10
CA ASN A 241 49.90 2.08 11.35
C ASN A 241 49.10 2.50 12.60
N GLY A 242 47.79 2.77 12.46
CA GLY A 242 46.94 3.34 13.50
C GLY A 242 47.32 4.78 13.91
N THR A 243 47.93 5.57 13.02
CA THR A 243 48.05 7.01 13.24
C THR A 243 46.77 7.69 12.79
N ILE A 244 46.18 8.53 13.65
CA ILE A 244 45.04 9.39 13.31
C ILE A 244 45.60 10.67 12.71
N ILE A 245 45.13 11.08 11.52
CA ILE A 245 45.50 12.37 10.91
C ILE A 245 44.26 13.14 10.46
N HIS A 246 44.39 14.47 10.47
CA HIS A 246 43.45 15.40 9.86
C HIS A 246 44.02 15.85 8.51
N ALA A 247 43.39 15.42 7.40
CA ALA A 247 43.85 15.67 6.04
C ALA A 247 43.00 16.74 5.34
N THR A 248 43.64 17.78 4.82
CA THR A 248 43.01 18.95 4.18
C THR A 248 43.75 19.31 2.87
N ALA A 249 43.29 20.34 2.16
CA ALA A 249 44.00 20.86 0.99
C ALA A 249 45.43 21.38 1.28
N THR A 250 45.74 21.74 2.53
CA THR A 250 47.04 22.32 2.95
C THR A 250 47.85 21.40 3.87
N GLN A 251 47.20 20.48 4.59
CA GLN A 251 47.83 19.53 5.50
C GLN A 251 47.57 18.09 5.02
N HIS A 252 48.62 17.31 4.78
CA HIS A 252 48.51 15.96 4.18
C HIS A 252 47.71 15.96 2.84
N SER A 253 47.91 17.00 2.03
CA SER A 253 47.15 17.25 0.79
C SER A 253 47.19 16.11 -0.23
N ALA A 254 48.24 15.30 -0.23
CA ALA A 254 48.38 14.15 -1.11
C ALA A 254 47.32 13.05 -0.84
N ILE A 255 47.11 12.69 0.43
CA ILE A 255 46.07 11.72 0.83
C ILE A 255 44.68 12.33 0.83
N TRP A 256 44.53 13.61 1.20
CA TRP A 256 43.25 14.35 1.03
C TRP A 256 42.74 14.31 -0.42
N ARG A 257 43.62 14.50 -1.40
CA ARG A 257 43.28 14.35 -2.83
C ARG A 257 43.00 12.90 -3.20
N ALA A 258 43.79 11.93 -2.70
CA ALA A 258 43.63 10.52 -3.04
C ALA A 258 42.32 9.92 -2.50
N LEU A 259 41.84 10.37 -1.35
CA LEU A 259 40.55 9.95 -0.79
C LEU A 259 39.37 10.36 -1.69
N LYS A 260 39.46 11.49 -2.41
CA LYS A 260 38.43 11.98 -3.34
C LYS A 260 38.37 11.16 -4.64
N GLY A 261 37.81 9.95 -4.56
CA GLY A 261 37.70 8.99 -5.67
C GLY A 261 38.56 7.74 -5.52
N GLY A 262 39.23 7.55 -4.37
CA GLY A 262 40.07 6.38 -4.06
C GLY A 262 39.45 5.35 -3.11
N SER A 263 38.27 5.64 -2.53
CA SER A 263 37.57 4.77 -1.56
C SER A 263 38.45 4.37 -0.35
N GLY A 264 38.15 3.27 0.35
CA GLY A 264 38.82 2.79 1.55
C GLY A 264 40.22 2.19 1.34
N ASN A 265 41.00 2.70 0.37
CA ASN A 265 42.34 2.20 0.02
C ASN A 265 43.49 2.81 0.85
N PHE A 266 43.21 3.81 1.67
CA PHE A 266 44.24 4.64 2.33
C PHE A 266 44.13 4.68 3.86
N GLY A 267 43.06 4.14 4.42
CA GLY A 267 42.74 4.17 5.85
C GLY A 267 41.24 4.10 6.11
N ILE A 268 40.87 4.04 7.39
CA ILE A 268 39.48 4.14 7.84
C ILE A 268 39.20 5.61 8.15
N VAL A 269 38.42 6.28 7.29
CA VAL A 269 37.89 7.63 7.57
C VAL A 269 36.87 7.52 8.69
N THR A 270 36.96 8.40 9.69
CA THR A 270 36.03 8.46 10.84
C THR A 270 35.04 9.61 10.68
N SER A 271 35.50 10.74 10.16
CA SER A 271 34.71 11.95 9.92
C SER A 271 35.09 12.62 8.58
N VAL A 272 34.14 13.37 8.03
CA VAL A 272 34.33 14.26 6.87
C VAL A 272 33.85 15.66 7.22
N THR A 273 34.55 16.71 6.79
CA THR A 273 34.04 18.09 6.85
C THR A 273 33.59 18.52 5.46
N ALA A 274 32.28 18.60 5.25
CA ALA A 274 31.66 19.01 3.99
C ALA A 274 31.28 20.50 4.01
N ARG A 275 31.29 21.15 2.84
CA ARG A 275 30.78 22.52 2.68
C ARG A 275 29.27 22.56 2.82
N ALA A 276 28.80 23.40 3.74
CA ALA A 276 27.38 23.71 3.94
C ALA A 276 27.01 25.01 3.20
N PHE A 277 25.79 25.07 2.69
CA PHE A 277 25.26 26.23 1.98
C PHE A 277 23.75 26.40 2.28
N PRO A 278 23.20 27.61 2.20
CA PRO A 278 21.76 27.83 2.36
C PRO A 278 20.94 27.04 1.33
N ALA A 279 19.91 26.36 1.82
CA ALA A 279 18.99 25.57 1.01
C ALA A 279 17.56 25.67 1.57
N GLY A 280 16.60 25.21 0.78
CA GLY A 280 15.19 25.10 1.16
C GLY A 280 14.50 24.10 0.23
N ASP A 281 13.18 23.99 0.35
CA ASP A 281 12.33 22.99 -0.30
C ASP A 281 12.71 22.67 -1.76
N ILE A 282 12.79 21.37 -2.07
CA ILE A 282 13.09 20.85 -3.40
C ILE A 282 11.88 20.12 -3.98
N TRP A 283 11.58 20.32 -5.26
CA TRP A 283 10.54 19.56 -5.95
C TRP A 283 11.09 18.24 -6.48
N ALA A 284 10.59 17.10 -6.00
CA ALA A 284 11.09 15.77 -6.36
C ALA A 284 10.03 14.65 -6.31
N GLY A 285 10.28 13.55 -7.01
CA GLY A 285 9.50 12.31 -6.94
C GLY A 285 9.40 11.59 -8.28
N TYR A 286 8.57 10.56 -8.36
CA TYR A 286 8.55 9.64 -9.50
C TYR A 286 7.42 9.92 -10.49
N GLY A 287 7.71 9.92 -11.79
CA GLY A 287 6.71 9.68 -12.83
C GLY A 287 6.67 8.20 -13.22
N TYR A 288 5.50 7.69 -13.60
CA TYR A 288 5.33 6.31 -14.06
C TYR A 288 4.65 6.26 -15.44
N TRP A 289 5.38 5.81 -16.45
CA TRP A 289 4.93 5.70 -17.84
C TRP A 289 4.81 4.23 -18.28
N PRO A 290 3.91 3.89 -19.22
CA PRO A 290 3.84 2.54 -19.78
C PRO A 290 5.02 2.26 -20.74
N HIS A 291 5.45 0.99 -20.81
CA HIS A 291 6.53 0.53 -21.69
C HIS A 291 6.38 1.00 -23.16
N TRP A 292 5.16 1.06 -23.71
CA TRP A 292 4.97 1.43 -25.12
C TRP A 292 5.39 2.87 -25.45
N GLN A 293 5.72 3.70 -24.46
CA GLN A 293 6.34 5.01 -24.65
C GLN A 293 7.88 5.03 -24.54
N ALA A 294 8.54 3.87 -24.39
CA ALA A 294 10.00 3.78 -24.17
C ALA A 294 10.83 4.64 -25.12
N ALA A 295 10.59 4.59 -26.43
CA ALA A 295 11.32 5.41 -27.41
C ALA A 295 11.14 6.94 -27.18
N LYS A 296 9.94 7.39 -26.78
CA LYS A 296 9.68 8.81 -26.48
C LYS A 296 10.36 9.23 -25.17
N VAL A 297 10.33 8.36 -24.16
CA VAL A 297 10.98 8.59 -22.87
C VAL A 297 12.50 8.62 -23.01
N LEU A 298 13.09 7.71 -23.79
CA LEU A 298 14.52 7.70 -24.12
C LEU A 298 14.93 8.97 -24.87
N LYS A 299 14.13 9.44 -25.84
CA LYS A 299 14.41 10.72 -26.52
C LYS A 299 14.40 11.88 -25.53
N ALA A 300 13.35 12.01 -24.70
CA ALA A 300 13.26 13.08 -23.70
C ALA A 300 14.42 13.04 -22.68
N PHE A 301 14.92 11.85 -22.33
CA PHE A 301 16.12 11.68 -21.49
C PHE A 301 17.40 12.18 -22.18
N VAL A 302 17.59 11.84 -23.47
CA VAL A 302 18.74 12.32 -24.27
C VAL A 302 18.69 13.83 -24.47
N ASP A 303 17.50 14.38 -24.75
CA ASP A 303 17.25 15.81 -24.91
C ASP A 303 17.57 16.56 -23.61
N PHE A 304 17.14 16.05 -22.45
CA PHE A 304 17.46 16.62 -21.13
C PHE A 304 18.97 16.78 -20.92
N ASN A 305 19.76 15.77 -21.30
CA ASN A 305 21.21 15.74 -21.07
C ASN A 305 22.00 16.44 -22.20
N GLN A 306 21.36 17.26 -23.05
CA GLN A 306 22.07 18.10 -24.03
C GLN A 306 22.67 19.36 -23.36
N PRO A 307 23.88 19.81 -23.75
CA PRO A 307 24.48 21.03 -23.19
C PRO A 307 23.60 22.29 -23.29
N ALA A 308 22.79 22.39 -24.35
CA ALA A 308 21.86 23.51 -24.57
C ALA A 308 20.66 23.53 -23.60
N ASN A 309 20.34 22.40 -22.96
CA ASN A 309 19.21 22.23 -22.05
C ASN A 309 19.64 22.16 -20.58
N PHE A 310 20.90 22.49 -20.27
CA PHE A 310 21.45 22.42 -18.93
C PHE A 310 20.74 23.39 -17.96
N ASP A 311 20.13 22.83 -16.92
CA ASP A 311 19.56 23.56 -15.78
C ASP A 311 20.37 23.20 -14.51
N GLU A 312 20.99 24.20 -13.89
CA GLU A 312 21.82 23.97 -12.70
C GLU A 312 21.01 23.56 -11.46
N TYR A 313 19.69 23.71 -11.47
CA TYR A 313 18.84 23.28 -10.37
C TYR A 313 18.27 21.87 -10.58
N ALA A 314 18.34 21.30 -11.78
CA ALA A 314 17.74 20.02 -12.12
C ALA A 314 18.71 18.83 -11.97
N ALA A 315 18.42 17.95 -11.02
CA ALA A 315 19.27 16.82 -10.65
C ALA A 315 19.07 15.57 -11.51
N GLY A 316 18.86 15.77 -12.82
CA GLY A 316 18.50 14.71 -13.76
C GLY A 316 17.06 14.21 -13.61
N PRO A 317 16.55 13.52 -14.65
CA PRO A 317 15.66 12.38 -14.47
C PRO A 317 16.52 11.12 -14.28
N ILE A 318 16.27 10.32 -13.23
CA ILE A 318 16.80 8.96 -13.11
C ILE A 318 15.74 8.00 -13.63
N MET A 319 15.94 7.43 -14.82
CA MET A 319 14.91 6.66 -15.52
C MET A 319 15.14 5.16 -15.37
N ALA A 320 14.16 4.45 -14.81
CA ALA A 320 14.17 3.02 -14.54
C ALA A 320 13.14 2.29 -15.42
N PHE A 321 13.60 1.38 -16.28
CA PHE A 321 12.77 0.51 -17.11
C PHE A 321 12.63 -0.84 -16.42
N VAL A 322 11.43 -1.14 -15.93
CA VAL A 322 11.16 -2.27 -15.03
C VAL A 322 10.39 -3.36 -15.76
N TYR A 323 10.82 -4.61 -15.57
CA TYR A 323 10.06 -5.81 -15.93
C TYR A 323 9.85 -6.68 -14.68
N VAL A 324 8.60 -7.04 -14.42
CA VAL A 324 8.20 -7.97 -13.35
C VAL A 324 7.67 -9.25 -14.00
N PRO A 325 8.53 -10.28 -14.22
CA PRO A 325 8.14 -11.52 -14.87
C PRO A 325 6.89 -12.18 -14.27
N ALA A 326 6.77 -12.19 -12.94
CA ALA A 326 5.71 -12.88 -12.20
C ALA A 326 4.27 -12.48 -12.61
N ILE A 327 4.08 -11.24 -13.05
CA ILE A 327 2.79 -10.70 -13.50
C ILE A 327 2.84 -10.17 -14.94
N GLY A 328 3.93 -10.41 -15.67
CA GLY A 328 4.15 -9.93 -17.03
C GLY A 328 4.25 -8.39 -17.19
N LEU A 329 4.22 -7.63 -16.10
CA LEU A 329 4.13 -6.17 -16.09
C LEU A 329 5.43 -5.52 -16.59
N ARG A 330 5.29 -4.51 -17.46
CA ARG A 330 6.40 -3.66 -17.91
C ARG A 330 6.03 -2.19 -17.81
N LEU A 331 6.82 -1.44 -17.06
CA LEU A 331 6.62 -0.01 -16.82
C LEU A 331 7.95 0.74 -16.83
N ILE A 332 7.87 2.06 -16.91
CA ILE A 332 9.02 2.96 -16.85
C ILE A 332 8.77 3.91 -15.68
N ALA A 333 9.56 3.80 -14.62
CA ALA A 333 9.58 4.76 -13.52
C ALA A 333 10.66 5.81 -13.79
N GLY A 334 10.51 7.04 -13.29
CA GLY A 334 11.53 8.07 -13.42
C GLY A 334 11.54 9.03 -12.25
N SER A 335 12.62 9.02 -11.46
CA SER A 335 12.82 10.00 -10.38
C SER A 335 13.20 11.34 -11.00
N LEU A 336 12.37 12.35 -10.82
CA LEU A 336 12.59 13.72 -11.26
C LEU A 336 12.90 14.56 -10.03
N ALA A 337 13.94 15.40 -10.08
CA ALA A 337 14.31 16.25 -8.97
C ALA A 337 14.81 17.62 -9.42
N HIS A 338 14.33 18.67 -8.76
CA HIS A 338 14.68 20.06 -9.00
C HIS A 338 14.86 20.78 -7.66
N THR A 339 16.03 21.38 -7.46
CA THR A 339 16.48 21.97 -6.18
C THR A 339 15.96 23.40 -5.93
N LYS A 340 14.79 23.71 -6.51
CA LYS A 340 13.89 24.81 -6.15
C LYS A 340 12.46 24.23 -6.07
N PRO A 341 11.55 24.79 -5.26
CA PRO A 341 10.19 24.27 -5.08
C PRO A 341 9.27 24.70 -6.24
N GLN A 342 9.67 24.36 -7.47
CA GLN A 342 8.95 24.66 -8.70
C GLN A 342 8.39 23.37 -9.29
N PRO A 343 7.07 23.16 -9.28
CA PRO A 343 6.46 22.02 -9.96
C PRO A 343 6.66 22.08 -11.48
N TRP A 344 7.18 21.01 -12.07
CA TRP A 344 7.39 20.87 -13.52
C TRP A 344 8.19 22.04 -14.16
N PRO A 345 9.46 22.25 -13.74
CA PRO A 345 10.34 23.24 -14.35
C PRO A 345 10.50 22.98 -15.86
N PRO A 346 10.88 24.00 -16.67
CA PRO A 346 10.93 23.90 -18.13
C PRO A 346 11.68 22.67 -18.67
N VAL A 347 12.78 22.29 -18.01
CA VAL A 347 13.64 21.16 -18.38
C VAL A 347 12.96 19.78 -18.32
N PHE A 348 11.82 19.63 -17.61
CA PHE A 348 11.05 18.38 -17.54
C PHE A 348 9.74 18.42 -18.35
N GLN A 349 9.51 19.44 -19.18
CA GLN A 349 8.23 19.62 -19.90
C GLN A 349 7.95 18.51 -20.93
N ASP A 350 8.96 17.97 -21.59
CA ASP A 350 8.74 16.88 -22.55
C ASP A 350 8.38 15.55 -21.87
N LEU A 351 8.87 15.32 -20.64
CA LEU A 351 8.40 14.21 -19.79
C LEU A 351 7.00 14.45 -19.21
N ARG A 352 6.62 15.72 -18.97
CA ARG A 352 5.26 16.12 -18.53
C ARG A 352 4.20 15.83 -19.59
N ARG A 353 4.52 16.01 -20.87
CA ARG A 353 3.61 15.87 -22.02
C ARG A 353 3.26 14.41 -22.38
N LEU A 354 4.00 13.43 -21.85
CA LEU A 354 3.76 12.01 -22.08
C LEU A 354 2.66 11.48 -21.14
N TRP A 355 1.82 10.57 -21.63
CA TRP A 355 0.74 9.95 -20.84
C TRP A 355 1.32 9.04 -19.73
N ARG A 356 0.70 9.00 -18.55
CA ARG A 356 1.27 8.39 -17.33
C ARG A 356 0.20 7.59 -16.59
N TYR A 357 0.61 6.57 -15.84
CA TYR A 357 -0.28 5.88 -14.91
C TYR A 357 -0.53 6.73 -13.65
N TRP A 358 0.52 7.22 -13.00
CA TRP A 358 0.44 8.21 -11.91
C TRP A 358 1.76 8.99 -11.79
N SER A 359 1.82 9.98 -10.89
CA SER A 359 3.02 10.76 -10.58
C SER A 359 3.07 11.09 -9.10
N THR A 360 4.19 10.80 -8.43
CA THR A 360 4.41 11.08 -7.01
C THR A 360 5.26 12.35 -6.79
N THR A 361 5.64 13.06 -7.84
CA THR A 361 6.35 14.35 -7.80
C THR A 361 5.66 15.36 -6.85
N LYS A 362 6.26 15.57 -5.66
CA LYS A 362 5.88 16.57 -4.64
C LYS A 362 7.18 17.20 -4.09
N ILE A 363 7.32 17.48 -2.80
CA ILE A 363 8.58 17.93 -2.16
C ILE A 363 9.12 16.76 -1.28
N ARG A 364 10.35 16.21 -1.49
CA ARG A 364 10.92 14.91 -0.92
C ARG A 364 12.41 14.51 -1.35
N SER A 365 12.97 13.30 -1.02
CA SER A 365 14.39 12.78 -1.28
C SER A 365 14.60 11.21 -1.57
N LEU A 366 15.59 10.68 -2.42
CA LEU A 366 15.67 9.29 -3.12
C LEU A 366 17.00 8.79 -3.94
N THR A 367 17.52 7.49 -3.99
CA THR A 367 18.38 6.78 -5.12
C THR A 367 18.96 5.28 -4.98
N ASP A 368 19.34 4.55 -6.10
CA ASP A 368 20.18 3.27 -6.25
C ASP A 368 21.24 3.21 -7.48
N VAL A 369 21.70 2.02 -8.00
CA VAL A 369 22.98 1.50 -8.71
C VAL A 369 23.47 1.97 -10.19
N THR A 370 24.61 1.47 -10.82
CA THR A 370 25.16 1.78 -12.23
C THR A 370 26.39 1.03 -12.95
N THR A 371 26.69 1.37 -14.24
CA THR A 371 27.89 1.33 -15.18
C THR A 371 27.98 2.65 -16.03
N THR A 372 28.78 2.84 -17.12
CA THR A 372 28.85 4.17 -17.85
C THR A 372 29.06 4.14 -19.40
N VAL A 373 28.39 5.05 -20.13
CA VAL A 373 28.48 5.33 -21.61
C VAL A 373 28.34 6.84 -21.93
N PHE A 374 28.52 7.27 -23.19
CA PHE A 374 28.21 8.65 -23.66
C PHE A 374 26.71 8.87 -23.98
N ASN A 375 26.26 10.13 -24.04
CA ASN A 375 24.86 10.52 -24.31
C ASN A 375 24.42 10.33 -25.77
N ASP A 376 24.20 9.08 -26.18
CA ASP A 376 23.83 8.70 -27.55
C ASP A 376 22.53 7.89 -27.61
N LEU A 377 21.52 8.39 -28.34
CA LEU A 377 20.19 7.78 -28.44
C LEU A 377 20.22 6.37 -29.03
N GLU A 378 21.08 6.13 -30.02
CA GLU A 378 21.18 4.84 -30.71
C GLU A 378 21.81 3.78 -29.78
N THR A 379 22.87 4.16 -29.05
CA THR A 379 23.46 3.34 -27.98
C THR A 379 22.46 3.03 -26.87
N LEU A 380 21.71 4.02 -26.36
CA LEU A 380 20.70 3.78 -25.31
C LEU A 380 19.53 2.90 -25.77
N THR A 381 19.09 3.06 -27.01
CA THR A 381 18.04 2.22 -27.60
C THR A 381 18.51 0.77 -27.71
N ALA A 382 19.72 0.54 -28.22
CA ALA A 382 20.31 -0.80 -28.30
C ALA A 382 20.51 -1.43 -26.91
N LEU A 383 20.96 -0.67 -25.91
CA LEU A 383 21.11 -1.13 -24.53
C LEU A 383 19.76 -1.57 -23.92
N TYR A 384 18.71 -0.79 -24.14
CA TYR A 384 17.34 -1.15 -23.73
C TYR A 384 16.82 -2.40 -24.47
N GLU A 385 17.11 -2.55 -25.77
CA GLU A 385 16.74 -3.75 -26.53
C GLU A 385 17.50 -5.00 -26.09
N ILE A 386 18.80 -4.89 -25.79
CA ILE A 386 19.62 -5.98 -25.22
C ILE A 386 19.02 -6.41 -23.88
N PHE A 387 18.71 -5.45 -22.99
CA PHE A 387 18.02 -5.71 -21.72
C PHE A 387 16.67 -6.42 -21.94
N ASN A 388 15.79 -5.91 -22.81
CA ASN A 388 14.47 -6.48 -23.09
C ASN A 388 14.53 -7.85 -23.80
N LYS A 389 15.62 -8.14 -24.52
CA LYS A 389 15.87 -9.44 -25.16
C LYS A 389 16.35 -10.48 -24.13
N LYS A 390 17.32 -10.10 -23.30
CA LYS A 390 17.90 -10.98 -22.26
C LYS A 390 16.96 -11.17 -21.07
N SER A 391 16.15 -10.18 -20.71
CA SER A 391 15.21 -10.31 -19.57
C SER A 391 14.09 -11.33 -19.81
N LYS A 392 13.84 -11.71 -21.07
CA LYS A 392 12.91 -12.80 -21.41
C LYS A 392 13.42 -14.19 -21.06
N THR A 393 14.73 -14.39 -20.88
CA THR A 393 15.29 -15.68 -20.43
C THR A 393 15.31 -15.79 -18.90
N LEU A 394 14.71 -14.84 -18.18
CA LEU A 394 14.69 -14.77 -16.72
C LEU A 394 13.35 -15.22 -16.10
N THR A 395 12.45 -15.81 -16.90
CA THR A 395 11.18 -16.39 -16.42
C THR A 395 11.35 -17.57 -15.46
N GLU A 396 12.58 -18.09 -15.32
CA GLU A 396 12.93 -19.26 -14.52
C GLU A 396 13.28 -18.91 -13.05
N ILE A 397 13.36 -17.63 -12.69
CA ILE A 397 13.72 -17.16 -11.33
C ILE A 397 12.45 -16.67 -10.59
N PRO A 398 11.88 -17.43 -9.63
CA PRO A 398 10.65 -17.06 -8.93
C PRO A 398 10.81 -15.81 -8.05
N GLY A 399 9.79 -14.96 -8.04
CA GLY A 399 9.80 -13.70 -7.28
C GLY A 399 10.83 -12.68 -7.76
N SER A 400 11.37 -12.84 -8.97
CA SER A 400 12.36 -11.91 -9.51
C SER A 400 11.73 -10.64 -10.11
N SER A 401 12.51 -9.56 -10.08
CA SER A 401 12.20 -8.29 -10.73
C SER A 401 13.48 -7.66 -11.27
N PHE A 402 13.38 -7.05 -12.45
CA PHE A 402 14.52 -6.61 -13.25
C PHE A 402 14.36 -5.15 -13.67
N THR A 403 15.30 -4.31 -13.24
CA THR A 403 15.30 -2.87 -13.50
C THR A 403 16.55 -2.46 -14.28
N PHE A 404 16.37 -1.70 -15.35
CA PHE A 404 17.42 -1.04 -16.12
C PHE A 404 17.36 0.47 -15.87
N VAL A 405 18.38 1.06 -15.24
CA VAL A 405 18.36 2.48 -14.81
C VAL A 405 19.28 3.31 -15.70
N LEU A 406 18.91 4.56 -16.02
CA LEU A 406 19.76 5.55 -16.66
C LEU A 406 19.84 6.79 -15.75
N GLN A 407 21.04 7.26 -15.46
CA GLN A 407 21.32 8.49 -14.70
C GLN A 407 22.24 9.40 -15.53
N PRO A 408 21.90 10.68 -15.77
CA PRO A 408 22.77 11.57 -16.53
C PRO A 408 23.93 12.09 -15.65
N LEU A 409 25.11 12.23 -16.25
CA LEU A 409 26.26 12.90 -15.66
C LEU A 409 26.72 14.00 -16.63
N SER A 410 26.16 15.20 -16.47
CA SER A 410 26.39 16.31 -17.40
C SER A 410 27.80 16.87 -17.29
N ALA A 411 28.28 17.49 -18.38
CA ALA A 411 29.62 18.09 -18.44
C ALA A 411 29.86 19.18 -17.38
N ALA A 412 28.82 19.82 -16.88
CA ALA A 412 28.91 20.79 -15.79
C ALA A 412 29.23 20.14 -14.44
N VAL A 413 28.82 18.89 -14.20
CA VAL A 413 29.16 18.13 -12.99
C VAL A 413 30.62 17.68 -13.04
N THR A 414 31.08 17.19 -14.19
CA THR A 414 32.43 16.60 -14.35
C THR A 414 33.60 17.59 -14.29
N HIS A 415 33.33 18.90 -14.38
CA HIS A 415 34.35 19.96 -14.48
C HIS A 415 34.32 20.98 -13.33
N LYS A 416 33.61 20.70 -12.22
CA LYS A 416 33.45 21.61 -11.08
C LYS A 416 34.10 21.05 -9.81
N GLY A 417 34.56 21.95 -8.95
CA GLY A 417 34.95 21.65 -7.57
C GLY A 417 36.45 21.42 -7.33
N SER A 418 36.80 20.80 -6.19
CA SER A 418 38.19 20.64 -5.74
C SER A 418 38.96 19.54 -6.49
N PRO A 419 40.31 19.55 -6.52
CA PRO A 419 41.11 18.47 -7.10
C PRO A 419 40.76 17.09 -6.51
N ASN A 420 40.45 16.14 -7.39
CA ASN A 420 40.11 14.76 -7.06
C ASN A 420 41.00 13.76 -7.84
N VAL A 421 40.66 12.47 -7.79
CA VAL A 421 41.32 11.41 -8.57
C VAL A 421 40.36 10.65 -9.50
N LEU A 422 39.19 11.20 -9.82
CA LEU A 422 38.20 10.63 -10.75
C LEU A 422 38.57 10.83 -12.23
N GLY A 423 39.32 11.90 -12.54
CA GLY A 423 39.79 12.22 -13.90
C GLY A 423 38.70 12.73 -14.86
N LEU A 424 37.47 12.94 -14.37
CA LEU A 424 36.30 13.31 -15.16
C LEU A 424 36.45 14.68 -15.84
N GLU A 425 37.30 15.55 -15.28
CA GLU A 425 37.64 16.89 -15.76
C GLU A 425 38.37 16.93 -17.11
N THR A 426 38.75 15.76 -17.64
CA THR A 426 39.45 15.60 -18.93
C THR A 426 38.51 15.20 -20.08
N ARG A 427 37.21 15.00 -19.82
CA ARG A 427 36.23 14.56 -20.82
C ARG A 427 35.71 15.73 -21.67
N PRO A 428 35.32 15.52 -22.95
CA PRO A 428 34.76 16.57 -23.79
C PRO A 428 33.48 17.18 -23.17
N ARG A 429 33.32 18.51 -23.25
CA ARG A 429 32.18 19.23 -22.64
C ARG A 429 30.89 19.14 -23.45
N ASP A 430 31.02 18.87 -24.73
CA ASP A 430 29.97 18.66 -25.72
C ASP A 430 29.40 17.23 -25.69
N ASN A 431 30.10 16.28 -25.05
CA ASN A 431 29.70 14.87 -24.98
C ASN A 431 29.54 14.38 -23.52
N PRO A 432 28.38 14.62 -22.88
CA PRO A 432 28.14 14.25 -21.50
C PRO A 432 27.96 12.74 -21.32
N LEU A 433 28.19 12.27 -20.10
CA LEU A 433 28.15 10.86 -19.74
C LEU A 433 26.76 10.43 -19.26
N ILE A 434 26.48 9.14 -19.34
CA ILE A 434 25.32 8.45 -18.77
C ILE A 434 25.81 7.27 -17.96
N ILE A 435 25.30 7.20 -16.75
CA ILE A 435 25.52 6.21 -15.72
C ILE A 435 24.34 5.20 -15.81
N LEU A 436 24.56 4.00 -16.34
CA LEU A 436 23.54 2.97 -16.65
C LEU A 436 23.53 1.79 -15.65
N SER A 437 22.45 1.53 -14.93
CA SER A 437 22.35 0.38 -14.02
C SER A 437 21.62 -0.83 -14.56
N LEU A 438 21.98 -1.99 -14.01
CA LEU A 438 21.10 -3.13 -13.88
C LEU A 438 20.87 -3.37 -12.38
N VAL A 439 19.63 -3.28 -11.91
CA VAL A 439 19.26 -3.57 -10.53
C VAL A 439 18.18 -4.62 -10.47
N TRP A 440 18.52 -5.73 -9.85
CA TRP A 440 17.77 -6.97 -9.87
C TRP A 440 17.46 -7.37 -8.43
N VAL A 441 16.39 -8.13 -8.20
CA VAL A 441 16.16 -8.85 -6.94
C VAL A 441 15.49 -10.17 -7.29
N TRP A 442 15.71 -11.19 -6.46
CA TRP A 442 15.13 -12.53 -6.55
C TRP A 442 15.00 -13.12 -5.15
N LYS A 443 14.21 -14.19 -4.99
CA LYS A 443 13.82 -14.71 -3.67
C LYS A 443 14.75 -15.78 -3.09
N ARG A 444 15.55 -16.45 -3.92
CA ARG A 444 16.23 -17.70 -3.57
C ARG A 444 17.76 -17.58 -3.68
N PRO A 445 18.54 -17.83 -2.61
CA PRO A 445 20.01 -17.78 -2.66
C PRO A 445 20.64 -18.71 -3.70
N GLU A 446 19.99 -19.83 -4.06
CA GLU A 446 20.50 -20.71 -5.12
C GLU A 446 20.52 -20.07 -6.53
N ASP A 447 19.72 -19.03 -6.77
CA ASP A 447 19.62 -18.35 -8.06
C ASP A 447 20.71 -17.28 -8.30
N ASP A 448 21.47 -16.92 -7.26
CA ASP A 448 22.54 -15.92 -7.26
C ASP A 448 23.50 -16.09 -8.45
N ASN A 449 24.04 -17.30 -8.60
CA ASN A 449 24.99 -17.67 -9.65
C ASN A 449 24.44 -17.54 -11.08
N LEU A 450 23.12 -17.60 -11.24
CA LEU A 450 22.46 -17.43 -12.53
C LEU A 450 22.21 -15.93 -12.80
N ALA A 451 21.65 -15.23 -11.82
CA ALA A 451 21.33 -13.82 -11.91
C ALA A 451 22.55 -12.97 -12.27
N GLN A 452 23.65 -13.16 -11.53
CA GLN A 452 24.89 -12.39 -11.67
C GLN A 452 25.60 -12.63 -13.02
N ARG A 453 25.48 -13.84 -13.58
CA ARG A 453 26.02 -14.19 -14.90
C ARG A 453 25.32 -13.41 -16.02
N ILE A 454 23.99 -13.38 -15.99
CA ILE A 454 23.20 -12.74 -17.05
C ILE A 454 23.31 -11.21 -16.95
N ALA A 455 23.39 -10.64 -15.75
CA ALA A 455 23.72 -9.23 -15.57
C ALA A 455 25.07 -8.86 -16.23
N ARG A 456 26.11 -9.66 -16.02
CA ARG A 456 27.42 -9.47 -16.68
C ARG A 456 27.36 -9.60 -18.20
N GLU A 457 26.59 -10.55 -18.73
CA GLU A 457 26.39 -10.68 -20.19
C GLU A 457 25.72 -9.43 -20.81
N ILE A 458 24.74 -8.84 -20.13
CA ILE A 458 24.07 -7.62 -20.60
C ILE A 458 25.04 -6.43 -20.61
N ILE A 459 25.82 -6.25 -19.54
CA ILE A 459 26.84 -5.19 -19.46
C ILE A 459 27.90 -5.38 -20.55
N ALA A 460 28.44 -6.60 -20.72
CA ALA A 460 29.46 -6.89 -21.73
C ALA A 460 28.96 -6.60 -23.16
N ALA A 461 27.77 -7.10 -23.51
CA ALA A 461 27.16 -6.83 -24.82
C ALA A 461 26.87 -5.33 -25.05
N GLY A 462 26.46 -4.62 -23.99
CA GLY A 462 26.25 -3.18 -24.03
C GLY A 462 27.54 -2.38 -24.24
N GLU A 463 28.61 -2.75 -23.54
CA GLU A 463 29.93 -2.15 -23.74
C GLU A 463 30.50 -2.45 -25.13
N ASP A 464 30.32 -3.66 -25.67
CA ASP A 464 30.76 -4.00 -27.03
C ASP A 464 30.01 -3.21 -28.10
N PHE A 465 28.70 -3.00 -27.93
CA PHE A 465 27.94 -2.11 -28.79
C PHE A 465 28.46 -0.67 -28.72
N ALA A 466 28.65 -0.13 -27.51
CA ALA A 466 29.18 1.21 -27.33
C ALA A 466 30.62 1.36 -27.88
N ARG A 467 31.47 0.32 -27.77
CA ARG A 467 32.80 0.28 -28.42
C ARG A 467 32.68 0.32 -29.95
N SER A 468 31.77 -0.46 -30.55
CA SER A 468 31.54 -0.47 -32.01
C SER A 468 31.06 0.89 -32.56
N ARG A 469 30.42 1.69 -31.69
CA ARG A 469 29.89 3.04 -31.94
C ARG A 469 30.88 4.17 -31.63
N ASN A 470 32.01 3.87 -30.98
CA ASN A 470 32.89 4.86 -30.34
C ASN A 470 32.18 5.74 -29.28
N THR A 471 31.19 5.18 -28.57
CA THR A 471 30.37 5.83 -27.53
C THR A 471 30.62 5.26 -26.11
N ALA A 472 31.66 4.45 -25.92
CA ALA A 472 32.08 3.94 -24.60
C ALA A 472 33.10 4.86 -23.91
N ASP A 473 32.91 5.18 -22.62
CA ASP A 473 33.94 5.77 -21.74
C ASP A 473 34.48 4.69 -20.78
N PRO A 474 35.78 4.69 -20.42
CA PRO A 474 36.34 3.72 -19.47
C PRO A 474 35.98 3.96 -17.98
N TYR A 475 35.39 5.11 -17.62
CA TYR A 475 34.95 5.42 -16.25
C TYR A 475 33.91 4.42 -15.76
N ARG A 476 34.08 3.90 -14.56
CA ARG A 476 33.05 3.11 -13.86
C ARG A 476 32.88 3.71 -12.48
N TYR A 477 31.65 4.09 -12.17
CA TYR A 477 31.33 4.79 -10.94
C TYR A 477 31.34 3.82 -9.74
N VAL A 478 32.35 3.98 -8.87
CA VAL A 478 32.76 3.03 -7.82
C VAL A 478 31.61 2.61 -6.89
N ASN A 479 30.75 3.55 -6.48
CA ASN A 479 29.64 3.29 -5.54
C ASN A 479 28.62 2.24 -5.99
N TYR A 480 28.68 1.83 -7.26
CA TYR A 480 27.78 0.88 -7.84
C TYR A 480 28.49 -0.20 -8.69
N ALA A 481 29.83 -0.28 -8.61
CA ALA A 481 30.61 -1.24 -9.36
C ALA A 481 30.48 -2.65 -8.75
N ALA A 482 30.27 -3.66 -9.59
CA ALA A 482 30.13 -5.06 -9.17
C ALA A 482 31.48 -5.79 -9.08
N SER A 483 31.50 -6.92 -8.38
CA SER A 483 32.68 -7.78 -8.24
C SER A 483 33.28 -8.15 -9.61
N GLY A 484 34.59 -7.97 -9.73
CA GLY A 484 35.35 -8.20 -10.96
C GLY A 484 35.39 -7.02 -11.95
N GLN A 485 34.68 -5.92 -11.70
CA GLN A 485 34.96 -4.65 -12.37
C GLN A 485 36.22 -3.99 -11.77
N ALA A 486 36.98 -3.28 -12.58
CA ALA A 486 38.21 -2.60 -12.15
C ALA A 486 38.03 -1.07 -12.21
N PRO A 487 37.20 -0.47 -11.33
CA PRO A 487 36.61 0.84 -11.58
C PRO A 487 37.64 1.97 -11.67
N PHE A 488 38.69 1.92 -10.84
CA PHE A 488 39.78 2.89 -10.86
C PHE A 488 40.54 2.96 -12.20
N ARG A 489 40.44 1.95 -13.08
CA ARG A 489 41.08 2.02 -14.41
C ARG A 489 40.57 3.19 -15.25
N GLY A 490 39.30 3.57 -15.08
CA GLY A 490 38.67 4.67 -15.77
C GLY A 490 39.07 6.07 -15.31
N ASN A 491 39.81 6.16 -14.19
CA ASN A 491 40.23 7.42 -13.59
C ASN A 491 41.40 8.11 -14.32
N GLY A 492 41.99 7.42 -15.31
CA GLY A 492 43.15 7.87 -16.07
C GLY A 492 44.50 7.45 -15.46
N LYS A 493 45.48 7.19 -16.34
CA LYS A 493 46.79 6.63 -15.95
C LYS A 493 47.53 7.49 -14.90
N ALA A 494 47.51 8.82 -15.04
CA ALA A 494 48.17 9.72 -14.12
C ALA A 494 47.56 9.67 -12.69
N ASN A 495 46.23 9.60 -12.58
CA ASN A 495 45.54 9.48 -11.28
C ASN A 495 45.77 8.11 -10.63
N LEU A 496 45.85 7.03 -11.42
CA LEU A 496 46.26 5.70 -10.94
C LEU A 496 47.69 5.68 -10.40
N GLU A 497 48.63 6.32 -11.10
CA GLU A 497 50.03 6.44 -10.68
C GLU A 497 50.16 7.32 -9.43
N TRP A 498 49.41 8.42 -9.35
CA TRP A 498 49.31 9.26 -8.15
C TRP A 498 48.80 8.48 -6.94
N MET A 499 47.67 7.78 -7.06
CA MET A 499 47.12 6.95 -5.98
C MET A 499 48.11 5.88 -5.51
N ARG A 500 48.86 5.26 -6.43
CA ARG A 500 49.91 4.29 -6.09
C ARG A 500 51.08 4.92 -5.34
N GLU A 501 51.44 6.16 -5.64
CA GLU A 501 52.49 6.89 -4.93
C GLU A 501 52.05 7.29 -3.51
N VAL A 502 50.86 7.86 -3.37
CA VAL A 502 50.28 8.14 -2.04
C VAL A 502 50.21 6.87 -1.20
N ARG A 503 49.79 5.74 -1.79
CA ARG A 503 49.76 4.44 -1.10
C ARG A 503 51.15 4.01 -0.62
N ARG A 504 52.24 4.23 -1.39
CA ARG A 504 53.62 3.92 -0.92
C ARG A 504 54.01 4.67 0.36
N VAL A 505 53.49 5.88 0.58
CA VAL A 505 53.77 6.71 1.75
C VAL A 505 52.92 6.28 2.96
N TYR A 506 51.62 6.03 2.76
CA TYR A 506 50.65 5.85 3.85
C TYR A 506 50.29 4.37 4.15
N ASP A 507 50.55 3.45 3.22
CA ASP A 507 50.40 2.00 3.36
C ASP A 507 51.46 1.24 2.50
N PRO A 508 52.75 1.31 2.88
CA PRO A 508 53.82 0.63 2.14
C PRO A 508 53.59 -0.89 2.05
N ASP A 509 53.06 -1.46 3.14
CA ASP A 509 52.84 -2.89 3.34
C ASP A 509 51.61 -3.45 2.59
N ARG A 510 50.72 -2.56 2.13
CA ARG A 510 49.48 -2.84 1.40
C ARG A 510 48.42 -3.55 2.24
N ILE A 511 48.31 -3.25 3.53
CA ILE A 511 47.30 -3.88 4.40
C ILE A 511 45.89 -3.65 3.85
N TRP A 512 45.59 -2.43 3.40
CA TRP A 512 44.27 -2.07 2.85
C TRP A 512 43.95 -2.73 1.51
N GLN A 513 44.96 -3.23 0.78
CA GLN A 513 44.77 -3.96 -0.48
C GLN A 513 44.98 -5.48 -0.35
N ARG A 514 45.39 -6.00 0.80
CA ARG A 514 45.74 -7.42 0.99
C ARG A 514 44.90 -8.09 2.06
N ALA A 515 44.85 -7.50 3.24
CA ALA A 515 44.16 -8.04 4.41
C ALA A 515 42.69 -7.64 4.51
N LYS A 516 42.34 -6.46 3.97
CA LYS A 516 40.95 -6.03 3.85
C LYS A 516 40.24 -6.76 2.69
N GLN A 517 38.95 -7.02 2.88
CA GLN A 517 38.04 -7.73 1.98
C GLN A 517 37.25 -6.72 1.12
N ASP A 518 37.63 -6.59 -0.16
CA ASP A 518 37.25 -5.47 -1.06
C ASP A 518 36.60 -5.92 -2.39
N GLY A 519 36.01 -7.12 -2.45
CA GLY A 519 35.35 -7.67 -3.66
C GLY A 519 36.11 -7.53 -4.99
N ASN A 520 37.45 -7.65 -4.95
CA ASN A 520 38.39 -7.48 -6.07
C ASN A 520 38.61 -6.05 -6.63
N MET A 521 38.34 -4.97 -5.89
CA MET A 521 38.64 -3.58 -6.31
C MET A 521 40.15 -3.20 -6.35
N LYS A 522 41.06 -4.16 -6.48
CA LYS A 522 42.52 -3.99 -6.31
C LYS A 522 43.22 -3.40 -7.55
N PHE A 523 44.37 -2.74 -7.33
CA PHE A 523 45.15 -2.01 -8.34
C PHE A 523 45.87 -2.85 -9.43
N CYS A 524 45.52 -4.13 -9.71
CA CYS A 524 46.00 -4.86 -10.90
C CYS A 524 45.24 -6.16 -11.28
N ILE A 525 45.36 -6.51 -12.57
CA ILE A 525 45.22 -7.79 -13.33
C ILE A 525 44.55 -9.05 -12.70
N THR A 526 43.85 -9.81 -13.58
CA THR A 526 43.29 -11.19 -13.51
C THR A 526 41.87 -11.47 -12.93
N THR A 527 41.00 -11.88 -13.86
CA THR A 527 39.94 -12.92 -13.88
C THR A 527 38.99 -13.27 -12.70
N LEU A 528 37.69 -13.32 -13.06
CA LEU A 528 36.60 -14.23 -12.63
C LEU A 528 35.89 -14.07 -11.26
N LEU A 529 34.55 -14.26 -11.35
CA LEU A 529 33.54 -14.61 -10.32
C LEU A 529 32.80 -13.50 -9.52
N LEU A 530 31.54 -13.86 -9.25
CA LEU A 530 30.35 -13.41 -8.46
C LEU A 530 30.51 -12.26 -7.41
N GLY A 531 29.52 -11.43 -7.00
CA GLY A 531 28.17 -11.11 -7.55
C GLY A 531 27.05 -10.62 -6.57
N ALA A 532 26.07 -9.83 -7.08
CA ALA A 532 24.68 -9.46 -6.63
C ALA A 532 24.36 -8.10 -5.94
N ALA A 533 23.61 -7.20 -6.64
CA ALA A 533 22.17 -6.80 -6.51
C ALA A 533 21.40 -6.35 -5.20
N SER A 534 20.77 -5.15 -5.22
CA SER A 534 19.51 -4.80 -4.49
C SER A 534 18.77 -3.59 -5.09
N ALA A 535 17.46 -3.71 -5.42
CA ALA A 535 16.46 -2.62 -5.51
C ALA A 535 15.04 -3.16 -5.84
N VAL A 536 14.39 -3.83 -4.89
CA VAL A 536 12.94 -4.14 -4.93
C VAL A 536 12.38 -4.03 -3.51
N SER A 537 12.03 -2.81 -3.14
CA SER A 537 11.27 -2.48 -1.93
C SER A 537 10.11 -1.53 -2.22
N ALA A 538 9.69 -1.41 -3.49
CA ALA A 538 8.76 -0.38 -3.97
C ALA A 538 7.66 -0.90 -4.93
N LEU A 539 7.44 -2.22 -5.01
CA LEU A 539 6.50 -2.84 -5.97
C LEU A 539 5.64 -3.99 -5.41
N THR A 540 5.54 -4.12 -4.09
CA THR A 540 4.55 -4.98 -3.43
C THR A 540 3.82 -4.17 -2.37
N VAL A 541 2.50 -4.05 -2.54
CA VAL A 541 1.55 -3.31 -1.68
C VAL A 541 1.73 -1.77 -1.78
N PRO A 542 0.64 -0.98 -1.88
CA PRO A 542 0.74 0.47 -1.71
C PRO A 542 1.29 0.81 -0.30
N PRO A 543 1.98 1.94 -0.11
CA PRO A 543 2.49 2.29 1.20
C PRO A 543 1.33 2.57 2.14
N TYR A 544 1.00 1.61 3.01
CA TYR A 544 0.10 1.82 4.14
C TYR A 544 0.60 3.04 4.92
N THR A 545 -0.31 3.95 5.23
CA THR A 545 -0.06 5.20 5.95
C THR A 545 0.14 4.97 7.45
N GLY A 546 0.95 3.97 7.79
CA GLY A 546 1.13 3.46 9.13
C GLY A 546 2.23 4.14 9.95
N THR A 547 1.98 4.31 11.24
CA THR A 547 2.98 4.74 12.22
C THR A 547 3.84 3.54 12.65
N THR A 548 5.16 3.70 12.68
CA THR A 548 6.08 2.65 13.16
C THR A 548 6.37 2.83 14.65
N ILE A 549 6.07 1.83 15.48
CA ILE A 549 6.44 1.80 16.91
C ILE A 549 7.35 0.60 17.16
N LYS A 550 8.47 0.82 17.85
CA LYS A 550 9.48 -0.21 18.20
C LYS A 550 10.00 -1.04 17.00
N GLY A 551 9.88 -0.51 15.78
CA GLY A 551 10.31 -1.16 14.53
C GLY A 551 9.19 -1.87 13.76
N GLU A 552 7.98 -1.96 14.32
CA GLU A 552 6.82 -2.59 13.70
C GLU A 552 5.84 -1.55 13.13
N LEU A 553 5.31 -1.82 11.93
CA LEU A 553 4.37 -0.94 11.22
C LEU A 553 2.93 -1.23 11.64
N PHE A 554 2.24 -0.22 12.18
CA PHE A 554 0.82 -0.31 12.52
C PHE A 554 -0.04 0.11 11.31
N PRO A 555 -1.10 -0.62 10.94
CA PRO A 555 -1.99 -0.21 9.84
C PRO A 555 -2.82 1.02 10.23
N SER A 556 -3.09 1.93 9.28
CA SER A 556 -4.03 3.03 9.50
C SER A 556 -5.48 2.51 9.47
N LEU A 557 -6.26 2.86 10.49
CA LEU A 557 -7.61 2.35 10.71
C LEU A 557 -8.65 2.83 9.68
N ILE A 558 -8.34 3.82 8.83
CA ILE A 558 -9.20 4.22 7.70
C ILE A 558 -8.93 3.41 6.42
N GLU A 559 -7.74 2.83 6.28
CA GLU A 559 -7.32 2.03 5.12
C GLU A 559 -7.28 0.52 5.39
N VAL A 560 -7.31 0.10 6.66
CA VAL A 560 -7.16 -1.31 7.07
C VAL A 560 -8.33 -2.22 6.65
N ASP A 561 -8.00 -3.41 6.18
CA ASP A 561 -8.92 -4.54 5.91
C ASP A 561 -8.92 -5.58 7.05
N LEU A 562 -9.83 -6.56 6.99
CA LEU A 562 -9.93 -7.61 8.01
C LEU A 562 -8.66 -8.48 8.12
N GLU A 563 -8.05 -8.86 7.00
CA GLU A 563 -6.93 -9.82 6.99
C GLU A 563 -5.70 -9.21 7.64
N GLN A 564 -5.48 -7.91 7.49
CA GLN A 564 -4.46 -7.15 8.21
C GLN A 564 -4.72 -7.06 9.72
N LEU A 565 -5.98 -6.85 10.14
CA LEU A 565 -6.32 -6.85 11.57
C LEU A 565 -6.10 -8.23 12.20
N ILE A 566 -6.44 -9.30 11.48
CA ILE A 566 -6.15 -10.68 11.90
C ILE A 566 -4.64 -10.87 12.06
N GLU A 567 -3.83 -10.55 11.04
CA GLU A 567 -2.37 -10.72 11.10
C GLU A 567 -1.76 -9.94 12.28
N ALA A 568 -2.19 -8.70 12.51
CA ALA A 568 -1.67 -7.87 13.59
C ALA A 568 -2.05 -8.39 14.99
N LEU A 569 -3.28 -8.91 15.16
CA LEU A 569 -3.73 -9.56 16.41
C LEU A 569 -3.04 -10.92 16.64
N GLU A 570 -2.76 -11.68 15.59
CA GLU A 570 -2.02 -12.96 15.67
C GLU A 570 -0.54 -12.77 15.98
N ARG A 571 0.07 -11.71 15.44
CA ARG A 571 1.45 -11.30 15.75
C ARG A 571 1.59 -10.60 17.11
N GLY A 572 0.47 -10.28 17.77
CA GLY A 572 0.47 -9.57 19.06
C GLY A 572 0.96 -8.12 18.99
N LEU A 573 0.79 -7.45 17.85
CA LEU A 573 1.14 -6.02 17.69
C LEU A 573 0.26 -5.12 18.56
N PHE A 574 -0.99 -5.52 18.75
CA PHE A 574 -1.97 -4.94 19.66
C PHE A 574 -2.99 -6.00 20.09
N THR A 575 -3.82 -5.68 21.08
CA THR A 575 -4.92 -6.54 21.55
C THR A 575 -6.28 -6.11 20.98
N SER A 576 -7.29 -6.97 21.04
CA SER A 576 -8.68 -6.62 20.71
C SER A 576 -9.18 -5.49 21.61
N ALA A 577 -8.76 -5.48 22.88
CA ALA A 577 -9.04 -4.42 23.83
C ALA A 577 -8.41 -3.08 23.44
N ASP A 578 -7.20 -3.08 22.86
CA ASP A 578 -6.59 -1.85 22.32
C ASP A 578 -7.28 -1.37 21.04
N LEU A 579 -7.74 -2.30 20.19
CA LEU A 579 -8.51 -1.99 18.99
C LEU A 579 -9.89 -1.39 19.33
N VAL A 580 -10.57 -1.88 20.38
CA VAL A 580 -11.79 -1.25 20.92
C VAL A 580 -11.50 0.17 21.39
N LYS A 581 -10.50 0.39 22.25
CA LYS A 581 -10.12 1.74 22.72
C LYS A 581 -9.80 2.69 21.56
N ALA A 582 -9.11 2.23 20.53
CA ALA A 582 -8.76 3.03 19.36
C ALA A 582 -10.02 3.48 18.59
N TYR A 583 -10.95 2.57 18.32
CA TYR A 583 -12.20 2.92 17.66
C TYR A 583 -13.13 3.77 18.53
N GLU A 584 -13.24 3.51 19.84
CA GLU A 584 -13.98 4.39 20.78
C GLU A 584 -13.41 5.81 20.77
N ALA A 585 -12.09 5.96 20.81
CA ALA A 585 -11.42 7.24 20.75
C ALA A 585 -11.66 7.99 19.42
N ARG A 586 -11.55 7.28 18.28
CA ARG A 586 -11.92 7.83 16.96
C ARG A 586 -13.38 8.26 16.89
N ILE A 587 -14.30 7.49 17.48
CA ILE A 587 -15.73 7.86 17.56
C ILE A 587 -15.87 9.16 18.37
N MET A 588 -15.27 9.25 19.56
CA MET A 588 -15.33 10.46 20.40
C MET A 588 -14.75 11.71 19.70
N GLU A 589 -13.73 11.54 18.85
CA GLU A 589 -13.11 12.64 18.09
C GLU A 589 -14.09 13.34 17.13
N VAL A 590 -14.95 12.59 16.43
CA VAL A 590 -15.78 13.12 15.33
C VAL A 590 -17.30 13.05 15.54
N ASN A 591 -17.80 12.25 16.49
CA ASN A 591 -19.25 12.06 16.68
C ASN A 591 -19.99 13.34 17.12
N SER A 592 -19.29 14.29 17.74
CA SER A 592 -19.83 15.63 18.07
C SER A 592 -20.13 16.51 16.86
N THR A 593 -19.57 16.17 15.69
CA THR A 593 -19.72 16.91 14.42
C THR A 593 -20.60 16.17 13.43
N LEU A 594 -20.51 14.84 13.39
CA LEU A 594 -21.15 14.00 12.37
C LEU A 594 -22.29 13.10 12.91
N HIS A 595 -22.50 13.03 14.24
CA HIS A 595 -23.61 12.34 14.92
C HIS A 595 -23.96 10.95 14.37
N MET A 596 -22.95 10.09 14.16
CA MET A 596 -23.11 8.78 13.51
C MET A 596 -23.31 7.62 14.50
N VAL A 597 -22.87 7.75 15.76
CA VAL A 597 -23.03 6.75 16.83
C VAL A 597 -23.95 7.31 17.92
N THR A 598 -25.04 6.61 18.25
CA THR A 598 -25.94 7.02 19.34
C THR A 598 -25.44 6.53 20.70
N GLU A 599 -24.92 5.31 20.75
CA GLU A 599 -24.47 4.65 21.98
C GLU A 599 -23.21 3.80 21.70
N LEU A 600 -22.22 3.89 22.58
CA LEU A 600 -21.14 2.90 22.66
C LEU A 600 -21.57 1.76 23.59
N ASN A 601 -21.10 0.54 23.32
CA ASN A 601 -21.39 -0.60 24.18
C ASN A 601 -20.50 -0.58 25.43
N PRO A 602 -21.03 -0.32 26.64
CA PRO A 602 -20.21 -0.28 27.86
C PRO A 602 -19.59 -1.65 28.22
N ASP A 603 -20.07 -2.73 27.61
CA ASP A 603 -19.55 -4.09 27.81
C ASP A 603 -18.45 -4.47 26.79
N ALA A 604 -18.23 -3.67 25.73
CA ALA A 604 -17.30 -4.00 24.63
C ALA A 604 -15.86 -4.27 25.08
N LEU A 605 -15.31 -3.43 25.98
CA LEU A 605 -13.94 -3.59 26.46
C LEU A 605 -13.73 -4.86 27.30
N THR A 606 -14.76 -5.27 28.06
CA THR A 606 -14.75 -6.53 28.81
C THR A 606 -14.79 -7.72 27.85
N ILE A 607 -15.70 -7.71 26.88
CA ILE A 607 -15.81 -8.74 25.84
C ILE A 607 -14.50 -8.86 25.04
N ALA A 608 -13.87 -7.72 24.70
CA ALA A 608 -12.58 -7.71 24.02
C ALA A 608 -11.49 -8.40 24.84
N SER A 609 -11.40 -8.09 26.14
CA SER A 609 -10.45 -8.68 27.07
C SER A 609 -10.65 -10.20 27.24
N GLU A 610 -11.90 -10.67 27.23
CA GLU A 610 -12.23 -12.10 27.24
C GLU A 610 -11.79 -12.81 25.95
N LEU A 611 -12.02 -12.20 24.79
CA LEU A 611 -11.59 -12.71 23.49
C LEU A 611 -10.06 -12.70 23.34
N ASP A 612 -9.37 -11.71 23.90
CA ASP A 612 -7.91 -11.69 23.99
C ASP A 612 -7.37 -12.80 24.88
N ALA A 613 -8.00 -13.07 26.03
CA ALA A 613 -7.65 -14.19 26.89
C ALA A 613 -7.87 -15.56 26.20
N MET A 614 -8.94 -15.70 25.41
CA MET A 614 -9.16 -16.88 24.56
C MET A 614 -8.05 -17.03 23.51
N ARG A 615 -7.69 -15.95 22.81
CA ARG A 615 -6.62 -15.92 21.79
C ARG A 615 -5.26 -16.29 22.40
N ALA A 616 -4.93 -15.74 23.56
CA ALA A 616 -3.71 -16.06 24.31
C ALA A 616 -3.64 -17.53 24.77
N ASN A 617 -4.80 -18.16 25.01
CA ASN A 617 -4.93 -19.60 25.31
C ASN A 617 -5.10 -20.46 24.04
N GLY A 618 -4.71 -19.96 22.86
CA GLY A 618 -4.75 -20.68 21.58
C GLY A 618 -6.15 -20.94 21.01
N THR A 619 -7.18 -20.28 21.54
CA THR A 619 -8.58 -20.43 21.09
C THR A 619 -9.02 -19.24 20.25
N VAL A 620 -9.06 -19.42 18.93
CA VAL A 620 -9.57 -18.45 17.96
C VAL A 620 -10.84 -19.00 17.32
N ILE A 621 -11.95 -18.24 17.39
CA ILE A 621 -13.29 -18.67 16.95
C ILE A 621 -13.40 -18.69 15.41
N GLY A 622 -12.75 -17.74 14.74
CA GLY A 622 -12.79 -17.55 13.29
C GLY A 622 -12.25 -16.18 12.89
N PRO A 623 -12.41 -15.75 11.62
CA PRO A 623 -11.84 -14.51 11.10
C PRO A 623 -12.26 -13.25 11.88
N LEU A 624 -13.48 -13.21 12.43
CA LEU A 624 -13.98 -12.04 13.16
C LEU A 624 -13.63 -12.03 14.66
N HIS A 625 -12.79 -12.97 15.15
CA HIS A 625 -12.44 -13.08 16.56
C HIS A 625 -11.72 -11.82 17.10
N GLY A 626 -12.38 -11.07 17.98
CA GLY A 626 -11.84 -9.85 18.57
C GLY A 626 -12.01 -8.60 17.70
N ILE A 627 -12.81 -8.67 16.63
CA ILE A 627 -12.97 -7.57 15.66
C ILE A 627 -14.18 -6.69 16.00
N PRO A 628 -14.00 -5.37 16.23
CA PRO A 628 -15.11 -4.45 16.51
C PRO A 628 -15.96 -4.11 15.28
N ILE A 629 -17.27 -4.28 15.42
CA ILE A 629 -18.32 -4.03 14.42
C ILE A 629 -19.40 -3.14 15.04
N LEU A 630 -19.88 -2.16 14.27
CA LEU A 630 -21.01 -1.31 14.65
C LEU A 630 -22.32 -1.84 14.04
N ILE A 631 -23.46 -1.65 14.71
CA ILE A 631 -24.78 -2.08 14.20
C ILE A 631 -25.79 -0.93 14.25
N LYS A 632 -26.71 -0.86 13.29
CA LYS A 632 -27.78 0.14 13.28
C LYS A 632 -28.66 0.06 14.52
N ASN A 633 -29.09 1.19 15.07
CA ASN A 633 -29.95 1.27 16.27
C ASN A 633 -31.42 0.83 16.04
N ASN A 634 -31.65 -0.05 15.06
CA ASN A 634 -32.87 -0.86 14.95
C ASN A 634 -32.62 -2.38 15.12
N ILE A 635 -31.37 -2.82 15.22
CA ILE A 635 -30.96 -4.22 15.46
C ILE A 635 -30.77 -4.45 16.97
N ALA A 636 -31.57 -5.35 17.56
CA ALA A 636 -31.54 -5.58 19.00
C ALA A 636 -30.30 -6.34 19.50
N THR A 637 -29.95 -6.02 20.74
CA THR A 637 -28.84 -6.57 21.54
C THR A 637 -29.30 -6.69 22.99
N ASP A 638 -28.85 -7.71 23.70
CA ASP A 638 -29.10 -7.91 25.15
C ASP A 638 -28.02 -7.22 26.03
N ASP A 639 -27.10 -6.49 25.39
CA ASP A 639 -26.15 -5.58 26.05
C ASP A 639 -26.85 -4.41 26.77
N LYS A 640 -26.08 -3.64 27.56
CA LYS A 640 -26.53 -2.38 28.18
C LYS A 640 -26.60 -1.20 27.19
N MET A 641 -27.27 -1.40 26.05
CA MET A 641 -27.55 -0.40 25.02
C MET A 641 -29.02 -0.46 24.62
N ASN A 642 -29.61 0.66 24.20
CA ASN A 642 -30.99 0.67 23.73
C ASN A 642 -31.10 0.14 22.28
N ASN A 643 -32.33 -0.16 21.87
CA ASN A 643 -32.69 -0.40 20.47
C ASN A 643 -33.92 0.44 20.14
N THR A 644 -33.72 1.66 19.62
CA THR A 644 -34.75 2.70 19.68
C THR A 644 -35.42 3.02 18.34
N ALA A 645 -34.87 2.54 17.22
CA ALA A 645 -35.12 3.08 15.89
C ALA A 645 -35.00 4.63 15.80
N GLY A 646 -34.26 5.23 16.73
CA GLY A 646 -34.09 6.68 16.86
C GLY A 646 -35.19 7.40 17.66
N SER A 647 -36.13 6.70 18.29
CA SER A 647 -37.27 7.30 19.02
C SER A 647 -37.20 7.15 20.53
N TRP A 648 -37.67 8.17 21.23
CA TRP A 648 -37.76 8.18 22.69
C TRP A 648 -38.77 7.18 23.25
N SER A 649 -39.74 6.70 22.46
CA SER A 649 -40.72 5.66 22.85
C SER A 649 -40.08 4.32 23.22
N LEU A 650 -38.88 4.05 22.71
CA LEU A 650 -38.16 2.79 22.91
C LEU A 650 -36.91 2.91 23.79
N VAL A 651 -36.59 4.11 24.29
CA VAL A 651 -35.49 4.31 25.25
C VAL A 651 -35.83 3.63 26.58
N GLY A 652 -34.97 2.72 27.02
CA GLY A 652 -35.18 1.88 28.20
C GLY A 652 -35.99 0.60 27.96
N SER A 653 -36.45 0.34 26.72
CA SER A 653 -37.06 -0.95 26.37
C SER A 653 -36.08 -2.11 26.50
N LYS A 654 -36.61 -3.31 26.79
CA LYS A 654 -35.80 -4.54 26.93
C LYS A 654 -36.32 -5.65 26.05
N VAL A 655 -35.40 -6.27 25.34
CA VAL A 655 -35.64 -7.48 24.52
C VAL A 655 -35.50 -8.75 25.37
N PRO A 656 -35.93 -9.93 24.87
CA PRO A 656 -35.81 -11.19 25.59
C PRO A 656 -34.49 -11.92 25.36
N ARG A 657 -33.59 -11.36 24.54
CA ARG A 657 -32.27 -11.83 24.10
C ARG A 657 -31.74 -10.96 22.95
N ASP A 658 -30.51 -11.22 22.53
CA ASP A 658 -29.94 -10.74 21.27
C ASP A 658 -30.85 -11.04 20.06
N SER A 659 -30.89 -10.11 19.09
CA SER A 659 -31.31 -10.43 17.73
C SER A 659 -30.47 -11.57 17.17
N THR A 660 -31.01 -12.34 16.22
CA THR A 660 -30.27 -13.46 15.64
C THR A 660 -28.96 -13.03 14.97
N LEU A 661 -28.90 -11.79 14.50
CA LEU A 661 -27.72 -11.22 13.86
C LEU A 661 -26.64 -10.85 14.89
N ALA A 662 -27.02 -10.22 16.01
CA ALA A 662 -26.10 -10.00 17.13
C ALA A 662 -25.54 -11.32 17.66
N ALA A 663 -26.41 -12.31 17.88
CA ALA A 663 -26.02 -13.66 18.33
C ALA A 663 -25.07 -14.36 17.33
N LYS A 664 -25.28 -14.21 16.02
CA LYS A 664 -24.39 -14.76 14.98
C LYS A 664 -23.04 -14.05 14.92
N LEU A 665 -23.02 -12.72 15.01
CA LEU A 665 -21.76 -11.94 15.09
C LEU A 665 -20.93 -12.37 16.30
N ARG A 666 -21.54 -12.47 17.49
CA ARG A 666 -20.89 -12.98 18.71
C ARG A 666 -20.38 -14.41 18.55
N LYS A 667 -21.17 -15.29 17.92
CA LYS A 667 -20.76 -16.66 17.61
C LYS A 667 -19.57 -16.74 16.64
N ALA A 668 -19.36 -15.73 15.79
CA ALA A 668 -18.18 -15.58 14.95
C ALA A 668 -16.99 -14.91 15.67
N GLY A 669 -17.16 -14.51 16.94
CA GLY A 669 -16.15 -13.84 17.76
C GLY A 669 -16.08 -12.32 17.61
N ALA A 670 -17.02 -11.70 16.88
CA ALA A 670 -17.05 -10.25 16.70
C ALA A 670 -17.49 -9.50 17.96
N ILE A 671 -16.95 -8.30 18.17
CA ILE A 671 -17.32 -7.40 19.27
C ILE A 671 -18.34 -6.39 18.73
N ILE A 672 -19.52 -6.32 19.35
CA ILE A 672 -20.49 -5.26 19.04
C ILE A 672 -20.06 -3.99 19.78
N LEU A 673 -19.51 -3.04 19.03
CA LEU A 673 -18.88 -1.82 19.57
C LEU A 673 -19.91 -0.78 20.03
N GLY A 674 -21.09 -0.74 19.42
CA GLY A 674 -22.07 0.31 19.65
C GLY A 674 -23.21 0.31 18.63
N LYS A 675 -24.13 1.26 18.81
CA LYS A 675 -25.30 1.46 17.96
C LYS A 675 -25.15 2.72 17.11
N THR A 676 -25.34 2.60 15.80
CA THR A 676 -25.27 3.76 14.88
C THR A 676 -26.62 4.43 14.71
N ASN A 677 -26.60 5.75 14.53
CA ASN A 677 -27.78 6.56 14.22
C ASN A 677 -28.38 6.17 12.84
N LEU A 678 -29.63 6.53 12.65
CA LEU A 678 -30.44 6.23 11.46
C LEU A 678 -31.43 7.36 11.17
N SER A 679 -31.94 7.45 9.94
CA SER A 679 -33.24 8.10 9.73
C SER A 679 -34.26 7.39 10.62
N GLN A 680 -34.96 8.15 11.47
CA GLN A 680 -35.84 7.60 12.49
C GLN A 680 -36.91 6.67 11.91
N TRP A 681 -37.25 5.60 12.66
CA TRP A 681 -38.18 4.55 12.23
C TRP A 681 -37.82 4.00 10.84
N ALA A 682 -36.51 3.87 10.59
CA ALA A 682 -35.93 3.48 9.31
C ALA A 682 -36.41 4.32 8.10
N ASN A 683 -36.66 5.61 8.33
CA ASN A 683 -37.27 6.60 7.42
C ASN A 683 -38.77 6.44 7.15
N TYR A 684 -39.45 5.51 7.82
CA TYR A 684 -40.86 5.21 7.58
C TYR A 684 -41.80 5.94 8.53
N ARG A 685 -41.59 7.26 8.74
CA ARG A 685 -42.37 8.12 9.67
C ARG A 685 -43.23 9.16 8.93
N SER A 686 -42.61 9.95 8.05
CA SER A 686 -43.29 10.94 7.20
C SER A 686 -42.45 11.22 5.95
N ASP A 687 -43.08 11.77 4.92
CA ASP A 687 -42.42 12.35 3.74
C ASP A 687 -41.65 13.65 4.08
N ASN A 688 -41.96 14.30 5.21
CA ASN A 688 -41.23 15.46 5.72
C ASN A 688 -40.22 15.03 6.81
N THR A 689 -39.23 14.25 6.41
CA THR A 689 -38.13 13.77 7.28
C THR A 689 -36.78 14.32 6.82
N SER A 690 -35.71 14.03 7.56
CA SER A 690 -34.34 14.26 7.12
C SER A 690 -33.56 12.96 7.18
N ASN A 691 -32.82 12.70 6.11
CA ASN A 691 -31.90 11.58 6.02
C ASN A 691 -30.88 11.61 7.17
N GLY A 692 -30.80 10.53 7.93
CA GLY A 692 -29.90 10.42 9.08
C GLY A 692 -30.30 11.23 10.31
N TRP A 693 -31.49 11.83 10.34
CA TRP A 693 -32.02 12.44 11.56
C TRP A 693 -32.82 11.46 12.41
N SER A 694 -32.62 11.52 13.73
CA SER A 694 -33.57 10.97 14.69
C SER A 694 -33.69 11.82 15.97
N ALA A 695 -34.84 11.72 16.65
CA ALA A 695 -35.10 12.43 17.90
C ALA A 695 -34.14 12.03 19.04
N TYR A 696 -33.65 10.79 19.02
CA TYR A 696 -32.69 10.28 19.99
C TYR A 696 -31.23 10.59 19.60
N GLY A 697 -30.87 10.41 18.32
CA GLY A 697 -29.48 10.50 17.86
C GLY A 697 -29.05 11.85 17.26
N GLY A 698 -29.99 12.75 16.97
CA GLY A 698 -29.71 13.99 16.23
C GLY A 698 -29.51 13.76 14.73
N GLN A 699 -28.92 14.74 14.05
CA GLN A 699 -28.70 14.73 12.58
C GLN A 699 -27.30 14.18 12.24
N THR A 700 -27.23 12.99 11.65
CA THR A 700 -26.00 12.48 11.04
C THR A 700 -25.60 13.30 9.82
N TYR A 701 -24.30 13.50 9.57
CA TYR A 701 -23.78 14.12 8.34
C TYR A 701 -22.73 13.22 7.67
N ALA A 702 -22.67 13.24 6.34
CA ALA A 702 -21.63 12.54 5.60
C ALA A 702 -20.29 13.31 5.59
N ALA A 703 -19.21 12.55 5.41
CA ALA A 703 -17.85 13.04 5.61
C ALA A 703 -17.11 13.49 4.33
N TYR A 704 -17.76 13.52 3.16
CA TYR A 704 -17.11 13.94 1.90
C TYR A 704 -17.32 15.42 1.55
N TYR A 705 -18.39 16.05 2.06
CA TYR A 705 -18.58 17.51 2.00
C TYR A 705 -19.27 18.05 3.27
N PRO A 706 -18.94 19.28 3.76
CA PRO A 706 -19.60 19.84 4.95
C PRO A 706 -21.11 19.98 4.79
N GLY A 707 -21.88 19.41 5.74
CA GLY A 707 -23.34 19.41 5.70
C GLY A 707 -23.94 18.46 4.66
N GLN A 708 -23.16 17.52 4.14
CA GLN A 708 -23.62 16.54 3.16
C GLN A 708 -24.67 15.58 3.75
N ASP A 709 -25.69 15.32 2.94
CA ASP A 709 -26.72 14.31 3.16
C ASP A 709 -26.05 12.91 3.24
N PRO A 710 -26.19 12.18 4.37
CA PRO A 710 -25.67 10.81 4.51
C PRO A 710 -26.53 9.76 3.82
N SER A 711 -27.61 10.18 3.15
CA SER A 711 -28.77 9.37 2.78
C SER A 711 -29.29 8.56 3.98
N GLY A 712 -30.07 7.53 3.75
CA GLY A 712 -30.67 6.76 4.82
C GLY A 712 -31.43 5.53 4.34
N SER A 713 -31.94 4.73 5.27
CA SER A 713 -31.94 4.98 6.71
C SER A 713 -30.70 4.49 7.48
N SER A 714 -29.80 3.68 6.91
CA SER A 714 -28.58 3.22 7.62
C SER A 714 -27.45 4.26 7.63
N SER A 715 -27.80 5.52 7.90
CA SER A 715 -26.95 6.70 7.74
C SER A 715 -25.69 6.64 8.60
N GLY A 716 -25.83 6.40 9.91
CA GLY A 716 -24.68 6.28 10.82
C GLY A 716 -23.80 5.08 10.50
N SER A 717 -24.38 3.97 10.04
CA SER A 717 -23.67 2.77 9.60
C SER A 717 -22.75 3.08 8.41
N GLY A 718 -23.28 3.84 7.43
CA GLY A 718 -22.49 4.38 6.32
C GLY A 718 -21.35 5.28 6.77
N VAL A 719 -21.67 6.36 7.50
CA VAL A 719 -20.65 7.33 7.92
C VAL A 719 -19.54 6.69 8.78
N SER A 720 -19.89 5.84 9.75
CA SER A 720 -18.92 5.15 10.61
C SER A 720 -17.98 4.22 9.84
N SER A 721 -18.49 3.47 8.87
CA SER A 721 -17.68 2.53 8.09
C SER A 721 -16.75 3.27 7.13
N ALA A 722 -17.21 4.40 6.58
CA ALA A 722 -16.51 5.20 5.59
C ALA A 722 -15.22 5.87 6.13
N ILE A 723 -15.20 6.28 7.40
CA ILE A 723 -14.06 7.00 8.03
C ILE A 723 -13.27 6.16 9.05
N GLY A 724 -13.51 4.85 9.10
CA GLY A 724 -12.75 3.92 9.95
C GLY A 724 -13.07 4.04 11.44
N LEU A 725 -14.36 4.05 11.81
CA LEU A 725 -14.81 4.00 13.21
C LEU A 725 -15.10 2.58 13.72
N ALA A 726 -15.00 1.60 12.82
CA ALA A 726 -14.98 0.16 13.04
C ALA A 726 -14.38 -0.49 11.78
N LEU A 727 -14.21 -1.82 11.76
CA LEU A 727 -13.91 -2.50 10.49
C LEU A 727 -15.04 -2.28 9.47
N ALA A 728 -16.28 -2.53 9.91
CA ALA A 728 -17.48 -2.46 9.11
C ALA A 728 -18.71 -2.29 10.02
N SER A 729 -19.90 -2.22 9.43
CA SER A 729 -21.16 -2.18 10.17
C SER A 729 -22.27 -3.01 9.53
N LEU A 730 -23.35 -3.25 10.28
CA LEU A 730 -24.61 -3.77 9.77
C LEU A 730 -25.67 -2.66 9.64
N GLY A 731 -26.19 -2.49 8.42
CA GLY A 731 -27.36 -1.68 8.10
C GLY A 731 -28.58 -2.57 7.78
N SER A 732 -29.77 -1.97 7.76
CA SER A 732 -31.03 -2.65 7.40
C SER A 732 -31.72 -1.94 6.25
N GLU A 733 -32.32 -2.71 5.34
CA GLU A 733 -32.99 -2.20 4.14
C GLU A 733 -34.35 -2.84 3.88
N THR A 734 -35.36 -1.97 3.76
CA THR A 734 -36.67 -2.22 3.14
C THR A 734 -36.65 -1.83 1.66
N SER A 735 -36.14 -0.63 1.36
CA SER A 735 -35.86 -0.13 0.01
C SER A 735 -34.79 0.97 0.12
N GLY A 736 -33.64 0.80 -0.53
CA GLY A 736 -32.51 1.75 -0.58
C GLY A 736 -31.71 1.95 0.70
N SER A 737 -32.20 1.51 1.86
CA SER A 737 -31.65 1.90 3.17
C SER A 737 -30.29 1.31 3.58
N ILE A 738 -29.68 0.42 2.80
CA ILE A 738 -28.26 0.01 2.83
C ILE A 738 -27.55 0.58 1.61
N LEU A 739 -28.15 0.44 0.42
CA LEU A 739 -27.53 0.81 -0.85
C LEU A 739 -27.25 2.32 -0.97
N SER A 740 -28.24 3.16 -0.66
CA SER A 740 -28.18 4.62 -0.78
C SER A 740 -27.24 5.30 0.24
N PRO A 741 -27.20 4.92 1.54
CA PRO A 741 -26.15 5.41 2.41
C PRO A 741 -24.76 4.86 2.05
N SER A 742 -24.63 3.71 1.37
CA SER A 742 -23.33 3.27 0.83
C SER A 742 -22.90 4.06 -0.41
N ASP A 743 -23.84 4.42 -1.29
CA ASP A 743 -23.68 5.28 -2.47
C ASP A 743 -22.99 6.61 -2.11
N VAL A 744 -23.61 7.36 -1.20
CA VAL A 744 -23.16 8.71 -0.82
C VAL A 744 -22.06 8.74 0.27
N ASN A 745 -21.63 7.59 0.78
CA ASN A 745 -20.51 7.48 1.73
C ASN A 745 -19.32 6.67 1.19
N ASN A 746 -19.24 6.40 -0.12
CA ASN A 746 -18.07 5.77 -0.77
C ASN A 746 -17.79 4.35 -0.22
N LEU A 747 -18.84 3.53 -0.11
CA LEU A 747 -18.78 2.20 0.50
C LEU A 747 -19.27 1.09 -0.42
N VAL A 748 -18.90 -0.12 -0.05
CA VAL A 748 -19.61 -1.33 -0.45
C VAL A 748 -20.81 -1.54 0.46
N GLY A 749 -21.97 -1.79 -0.13
CA GLY A 749 -23.19 -2.18 0.59
C GLY A 749 -23.79 -3.43 -0.04
N ILE A 750 -24.04 -4.47 0.76
CA ILE A 750 -24.74 -5.68 0.30
C ILE A 750 -26.14 -5.67 0.89
N LYS A 751 -27.14 -5.55 0.02
CA LYS A 751 -28.54 -5.83 0.35
C LYS A 751 -28.85 -7.26 -0.09
N PRO A 752 -28.83 -8.27 0.80
CA PRO A 752 -29.03 -9.65 0.39
C PRO A 752 -30.48 -9.95 -0.01
N THR A 753 -30.73 -11.19 -0.41
CA THR A 753 -32.06 -11.76 -0.63
C THR A 753 -32.83 -11.74 0.70
N VAL A 754 -34.10 -11.33 0.67
CA VAL A 754 -34.98 -11.40 1.84
C VAL A 754 -35.11 -12.87 2.25
N GLY A 755 -34.63 -13.20 3.45
CA GLY A 755 -34.49 -14.57 3.94
C GLY A 755 -33.06 -15.15 3.91
N LEU A 756 -32.05 -14.47 3.37
CA LEU A 756 -30.66 -14.94 3.56
C LEU A 756 -30.17 -14.70 4.99
N THR A 757 -30.59 -13.58 5.58
CA THR A 757 -30.27 -13.14 6.94
C THR A 757 -31.55 -13.00 7.76
N SER A 758 -31.55 -13.46 9.00
CA SER A 758 -32.71 -13.33 9.90
C SER A 758 -32.98 -11.88 10.31
N ARG A 759 -34.25 -11.53 10.51
CA ARG A 759 -34.74 -10.22 10.94
C ARG A 759 -35.39 -10.29 12.34
N TYR A 760 -35.28 -11.43 13.02
CA TYR A 760 -35.81 -11.60 14.37
C TYR A 760 -35.17 -10.60 15.36
N LEU A 761 -36.02 -9.82 16.04
CA LEU A 761 -35.68 -8.66 16.89
C LEU A 761 -34.88 -7.56 16.15
N VAL A 762 -35.20 -7.33 14.88
CA VAL A 762 -34.94 -6.06 14.20
C VAL A 762 -36.26 -5.28 14.17
N ILE A 763 -36.26 -3.99 14.51
CA ILE A 763 -37.46 -3.16 14.44
C ILE A 763 -37.84 -3.02 12.95
N PRO A 764 -39.02 -3.51 12.52
CA PRO A 764 -39.32 -3.75 11.12
C PRO A 764 -40.02 -2.57 10.45
N ILE A 765 -40.09 -2.63 9.12
CA ILE A 765 -41.09 -1.95 8.29
C ILE A 765 -41.96 -3.00 7.57
N SER A 766 -41.34 -3.94 6.84
CA SER A 766 -42.06 -4.92 6.03
C SER A 766 -41.40 -6.29 6.00
N GLU A 767 -42.12 -7.33 6.43
CA GLU A 767 -41.66 -8.72 6.31
C GLU A 767 -41.46 -9.19 4.86
N HIS A 768 -42.01 -8.50 3.87
CA HIS A 768 -41.84 -8.85 2.46
C HIS A 768 -40.56 -8.25 1.83
N GLN A 769 -40.06 -7.13 2.36
CA GLN A 769 -38.94 -6.38 1.78
C GLN A 769 -37.71 -6.23 2.70
N ASP A 770 -37.90 -6.25 4.02
CA ASP A 770 -36.83 -6.02 4.99
C ASP A 770 -35.75 -7.09 4.92
N THR A 771 -34.50 -6.64 5.01
CA THR A 771 -33.33 -7.48 5.26
C THR A 771 -32.23 -6.70 5.98
N VAL A 772 -31.25 -7.40 6.55
CA VAL A 772 -30.04 -6.78 7.13
C VAL A 772 -28.83 -7.18 6.31
N GLY A 773 -27.86 -6.28 6.18
CA GLY A 773 -26.69 -6.52 5.36
C GLY A 773 -25.47 -5.68 5.77
N PRO A 774 -24.27 -6.12 5.37
CA PRO A 774 -23.03 -5.45 5.69
C PRO A 774 -22.81 -4.18 4.86
N MET A 775 -22.20 -3.20 5.51
CA MET A 775 -21.67 -1.97 4.92
C MET A 775 -20.18 -1.88 5.30
N ALA A 776 -19.29 -1.89 4.30
CA ALA A 776 -17.85 -2.01 4.52
C ALA A 776 -17.03 -1.25 3.47
N ARG A 777 -15.74 -1.05 3.76
CA ARG A 777 -14.80 -0.33 2.90
C ARG A 777 -14.38 -1.14 1.66
N SER A 778 -14.40 -2.46 1.75
CA SER A 778 -14.12 -3.37 0.64
C SER A 778 -15.22 -4.43 0.45
N VAL A 779 -15.30 -5.00 -0.75
CA VAL A 779 -16.21 -6.13 -1.06
C VAL A 779 -15.86 -7.35 -0.23
N LYS A 780 -14.57 -7.58 0.04
CA LYS A 780 -14.10 -8.75 0.78
C LYS A 780 -14.48 -8.67 2.26
N ASP A 781 -14.35 -7.51 2.89
CA ASP A 781 -14.81 -7.29 4.27
C ASP A 781 -16.33 -7.47 4.39
N ALA A 782 -17.10 -6.93 3.42
CA ALA A 782 -18.54 -7.14 3.37
C ALA A 782 -18.91 -8.62 3.23
N ALA A 783 -18.17 -9.38 2.40
CA ALA A 783 -18.35 -10.82 2.24
C ALA A 783 -18.07 -11.61 3.54
N TYR A 784 -17.01 -11.26 4.29
CA TYR A 784 -16.73 -11.86 5.59
C TYR A 784 -17.86 -11.64 6.60
N LEU A 785 -18.42 -10.42 6.67
CA LEU A 785 -19.57 -10.14 7.53
C LEU A 785 -20.81 -10.92 7.08
N LEU A 786 -21.11 -10.96 5.77
CA LEU A 786 -22.24 -11.72 5.23
C LEU A 786 -22.12 -13.22 5.58
N GLN A 787 -20.91 -13.78 5.46
CA GLN A 787 -20.61 -15.18 5.82
C GLN A 787 -20.98 -15.50 7.28
N ALA A 788 -20.75 -14.55 8.20
CA ALA A 788 -21.06 -14.72 9.62
C ALA A 788 -22.56 -14.66 9.91
N ILE A 789 -23.32 -13.78 9.22
CA ILE A 789 -24.74 -13.52 9.54
C ILE A 789 -25.75 -14.31 8.69
N ALA A 790 -25.34 -14.86 7.56
CA ALA A 790 -26.19 -15.64 6.66
C ALA A 790 -26.69 -16.97 7.28
N GLY A 791 -27.76 -17.52 6.72
CA GLY A 791 -28.30 -18.84 7.05
C GLY A 791 -29.52 -18.84 7.98
N PRO A 792 -30.12 -20.01 8.24
CA PRO A 792 -31.47 -20.15 8.78
C PRO A 792 -31.63 -19.70 10.24
N ASP A 793 -32.87 -19.35 10.59
CA ASP A 793 -33.37 -19.07 11.94
C ASP A 793 -34.83 -19.51 12.04
N PRO A 794 -35.20 -20.44 12.94
CA PRO A 794 -36.60 -20.88 13.07
C PRO A 794 -37.56 -19.78 13.57
N ARG A 795 -37.04 -18.64 14.03
CA ARG A 795 -37.83 -17.45 14.42
C ARG A 795 -38.08 -16.46 13.27
N ASP A 796 -37.53 -16.73 12.09
CA ASP A 796 -37.79 -15.96 10.87
C ASP A 796 -38.06 -16.94 9.71
N ASN A 797 -39.34 -17.15 9.42
CA ASN A 797 -39.81 -18.12 8.43
C ASN A 797 -39.30 -17.85 7.00
N TYR A 798 -38.96 -16.60 6.65
CA TYR A 798 -38.35 -16.30 5.34
C TYR A 798 -36.98 -16.96 5.19
N THR A 799 -36.25 -17.14 6.29
CA THR A 799 -34.96 -17.85 6.24
C THR A 799 -35.08 -19.34 5.98
N LEU A 800 -36.29 -19.89 6.15
CA LEU A 800 -36.60 -21.29 5.84
C LEU A 800 -36.88 -21.51 4.35
N ALA A 801 -37.07 -20.44 3.57
CA ALA A 801 -37.19 -20.48 2.12
C ALA A 801 -35.84 -20.47 1.38
N ASN A 802 -34.72 -20.34 2.10
CA ASN A 802 -33.38 -20.39 1.51
C ASN A 802 -33.09 -21.81 0.98
N PRO A 803 -32.79 -22.01 -0.32
CA PRO A 803 -32.53 -23.34 -0.89
C PRO A 803 -31.31 -24.03 -0.28
N ALA A 804 -30.38 -23.28 0.32
CA ALA A 804 -29.22 -23.81 1.02
C ALA A 804 -29.53 -24.29 2.46
N ILE A 805 -30.78 -24.27 2.94
CA ILE A 805 -31.12 -24.66 4.33
C ILE A 805 -30.71 -26.09 4.70
N ASN A 806 -30.71 -27.02 3.74
CA ASN A 806 -30.25 -28.41 3.90
C ASN A 806 -28.87 -28.65 3.24
N GLY A 807 -28.20 -27.60 2.80
CA GLY A 807 -26.92 -27.64 2.10
C GLY A 807 -25.85 -26.82 2.82
N THR A 808 -24.77 -26.50 2.10
CA THR A 808 -23.75 -25.56 2.57
C THR A 808 -24.10 -24.17 2.08
N THR A 809 -24.13 -23.18 2.97
CA THR A 809 -24.14 -21.75 2.59
C THR A 809 -22.98 -21.50 1.61
N PRO A 810 -23.17 -20.76 0.51
CA PRO A 810 -22.07 -20.37 -0.37
C PRO A 810 -20.92 -19.72 0.41
N ASP A 811 -19.69 -19.97 -0.03
CA ASP A 811 -18.53 -19.26 0.48
C ASP A 811 -18.43 -17.91 -0.23
N TYR A 812 -18.93 -16.86 0.43
CA TYR A 812 -18.97 -15.51 -0.09
C TYR A 812 -17.57 -14.88 -0.16
N VAL A 813 -16.64 -15.33 0.68
CA VAL A 813 -15.25 -14.83 0.69
C VAL A 813 -14.49 -15.42 -0.49
N ALA A 814 -14.64 -16.72 -0.75
CA ALA A 814 -14.08 -17.38 -1.92
C ALA A 814 -14.72 -16.90 -3.25
N ALA A 815 -15.92 -16.32 -3.19
CA ALA A 815 -16.56 -15.69 -4.35
C ALA A 815 -15.89 -14.38 -4.79
N CYS A 816 -15.00 -13.79 -3.99
CA CYS A 816 -14.16 -12.65 -4.38
C CYS A 816 -13.09 -13.05 -5.41
N ASP A 817 -13.52 -13.34 -6.65
CA ASP A 817 -12.66 -13.69 -7.78
C ASP A 817 -12.48 -12.50 -8.74
N TYR A 818 -11.23 -12.10 -8.96
CA TYR A 818 -10.88 -11.08 -9.96
C TYR A 818 -11.34 -11.45 -11.39
N SER A 819 -11.52 -12.73 -11.69
CA SER A 819 -11.91 -13.22 -13.02
C SER A 819 -13.42 -13.30 -13.23
N ALA A 820 -14.26 -12.94 -12.25
CA ALA A 820 -15.69 -13.22 -12.24
C ALA A 820 -16.46 -12.78 -13.51
N PHE A 821 -16.05 -11.70 -14.18
CA PHE A 821 -16.67 -11.23 -15.42
C PHE A 821 -16.45 -12.12 -16.66
N ALA A 822 -15.44 -12.99 -16.66
CA ALA A 822 -14.99 -13.70 -17.86
C ALA A 822 -16.08 -14.61 -18.45
N GLY A 823 -16.60 -14.25 -19.63
CA GLY A 823 -17.63 -15.00 -20.33
C GLY A 823 -19.05 -14.88 -19.76
N LYS A 824 -19.25 -14.03 -18.73
CA LYS A 824 -20.58 -13.74 -18.18
C LYS A 824 -21.34 -12.78 -19.10
N ARG A 825 -22.66 -12.78 -18.98
CA ARG A 825 -23.55 -11.82 -19.64
C ARG A 825 -24.07 -10.85 -18.59
N ILE A 826 -23.82 -9.56 -18.75
CA ILE A 826 -24.17 -8.52 -17.78
C ILE A 826 -25.17 -7.57 -18.43
N GLY A 827 -26.34 -7.44 -17.82
CA GLY A 827 -27.44 -6.61 -18.28
C GLY A 827 -27.24 -5.13 -17.93
N VAL A 828 -27.86 -4.24 -18.69
CA VAL A 828 -28.06 -2.83 -18.34
C VAL A 828 -29.53 -2.48 -18.54
N ALA A 829 -30.21 -1.95 -17.52
CA ALA A 829 -31.60 -1.53 -17.62
C ALA A 829 -31.69 -0.15 -18.31
N ARG A 830 -31.53 -0.13 -19.64
CA ARG A 830 -31.48 1.11 -20.45
C ARG A 830 -32.75 1.94 -20.33
N ASN A 831 -33.93 1.31 -20.26
CA ASN A 831 -35.18 2.04 -20.12
C ASN A 831 -35.26 2.84 -18.81
N VAL A 832 -34.72 2.31 -17.70
CA VAL A 832 -34.63 3.04 -16.42
C VAL A 832 -33.75 4.28 -16.58
N LEU A 833 -32.58 4.12 -17.20
CA LEU A 833 -31.64 5.23 -17.49
C LEU A 833 -32.23 6.29 -18.43
N GLU A 834 -33.11 5.91 -19.34
CA GLU A 834 -33.79 6.80 -20.26
C GLU A 834 -34.91 7.58 -19.55
N ILE A 835 -35.79 6.89 -18.82
CA ILE A 835 -36.92 7.50 -18.11
C ILE A 835 -36.43 8.43 -16.98
N TRP A 836 -35.37 8.05 -16.26
CA TRP A 836 -34.78 8.86 -15.18
C TRP A 836 -33.57 9.71 -15.60
N ARG A 837 -33.35 9.88 -16.91
CA ARG A 837 -32.22 10.67 -17.44
C ARG A 837 -32.17 12.11 -16.92
N ASN A 838 -33.33 12.75 -16.76
CA ASN A 838 -33.43 14.14 -16.31
C ASN A 838 -33.31 14.29 -14.78
N PHE A 839 -33.28 13.17 -14.04
CA PHE A 839 -33.11 13.12 -12.58
C PHE A 839 -31.76 12.48 -12.19
N THR A 840 -30.89 12.21 -13.16
CA THR A 840 -29.56 11.62 -12.95
C THR A 840 -28.49 12.58 -13.46
N ASP A 841 -27.59 12.99 -12.57
CA ASP A 841 -26.61 14.01 -12.91
C ASP A 841 -25.61 13.54 -13.99
N PRO A 842 -25.18 14.42 -14.92
CA PRO A 842 -24.28 14.04 -16.01
C PRO A 842 -22.97 13.34 -15.61
N PRO A 843 -22.29 13.69 -14.49
CA PRO A 843 -21.13 12.95 -14.02
C PRO A 843 -21.43 11.49 -13.66
N VAL A 844 -22.60 11.21 -13.06
CA VAL A 844 -23.04 9.85 -12.69
C VAL A 844 -23.25 9.01 -13.96
N LEU A 845 -23.95 9.56 -14.95
CA LEU A 845 -24.16 8.90 -16.25
C LEU A 845 -22.83 8.65 -16.99
N ALA A 846 -21.92 9.61 -16.98
CA ALA A 846 -20.62 9.48 -17.63
C ALA A 846 -19.72 8.41 -16.96
N ALA A 847 -19.72 8.36 -15.63
CA ALA A 847 -19.02 7.33 -14.87
C ALA A 847 -19.64 5.95 -15.08
N PHE A 848 -20.97 5.85 -15.13
CA PHE A 848 -21.68 4.60 -15.42
C PHE A 848 -21.35 4.06 -16.83
N ASP A 849 -21.35 4.92 -17.86
CA ASP A 849 -20.95 4.53 -19.22
C ASP A 849 -19.46 4.15 -19.32
N GLN A 850 -18.61 4.61 -18.39
CA GLN A 850 -17.23 4.15 -18.26
C GLN A 850 -17.16 2.79 -17.55
N ALA A 851 -17.92 2.60 -16.47
CA ALA A 851 -17.99 1.35 -15.72
C ALA A 851 -18.46 0.18 -16.59
N VAL A 852 -19.50 0.39 -17.40
CA VAL A 852 -19.99 -0.61 -18.37
C VAL A 852 -18.89 -1.03 -19.36
N LYS A 853 -18.09 -0.07 -19.87
CA LYS A 853 -16.95 -0.36 -20.76
C LYS A 853 -15.80 -1.08 -20.06
N GLN A 854 -15.55 -0.80 -18.79
CA GLN A 854 -14.55 -1.52 -17.98
C GLN A 854 -14.97 -2.97 -17.74
N ILE A 855 -16.27 -3.21 -17.49
CA ILE A 855 -16.87 -4.54 -17.31
C ILE A 855 -16.83 -5.33 -18.63
N GLU A 856 -17.16 -4.70 -19.76
CA GLU A 856 -16.99 -5.29 -21.09
C GLU A 856 -15.53 -5.68 -21.38
N ALA A 857 -14.59 -4.75 -21.12
CA ALA A 857 -13.15 -4.99 -21.29
C ALA A 857 -12.60 -6.08 -20.34
N ALA A 858 -13.27 -6.32 -19.20
CA ALA A 858 -12.95 -7.40 -18.27
C ALA A 858 -13.41 -8.80 -18.76
N GLY A 859 -14.13 -8.87 -19.89
CA GLY A 859 -14.53 -10.12 -20.54
C GLY A 859 -16.02 -10.47 -20.41
N ALA A 860 -16.85 -9.56 -19.88
CA ALA A 860 -18.30 -9.72 -19.90
C ALA A 860 -18.89 -9.32 -21.25
N THR A 861 -20.00 -9.95 -21.64
CA THR A 861 -20.86 -9.49 -22.74
C THR A 861 -21.92 -8.56 -22.17
N ILE A 862 -21.96 -7.30 -22.60
CA ILE A 862 -23.00 -6.34 -22.20
C ILE A 862 -24.28 -6.60 -23.02
N VAL A 863 -25.43 -6.53 -22.36
CA VAL A 863 -26.76 -6.78 -22.95
C VAL A 863 -27.75 -5.75 -22.42
N ASP A 864 -28.67 -5.25 -23.23
CA ASP A 864 -29.74 -4.39 -22.71
C ASP A 864 -30.83 -5.25 -22.06
N ALA A 865 -31.08 -5.03 -20.77
CA ALA A 865 -31.91 -5.85 -19.89
C ALA A 865 -33.00 -5.00 -19.22
N ASN A 866 -33.96 -4.57 -20.04
CA ASN A 866 -35.00 -3.62 -19.64
C ASN A 866 -36.08 -4.23 -18.71
N PHE A 867 -36.53 -3.41 -17.77
CA PHE A 867 -37.63 -3.70 -16.85
C PHE A 867 -38.94 -3.28 -17.51
N THR A 868 -39.69 -4.25 -18.06
CA THR A 868 -40.86 -4.00 -18.91
C THR A 868 -42.06 -3.38 -18.19
N ALA A 869 -42.12 -3.44 -16.85
CA ALA A 869 -43.19 -2.83 -16.05
C ALA A 869 -42.76 -1.55 -15.30
N PHE A 870 -41.58 -0.99 -15.58
CA PHE A 870 -41.01 0.13 -14.82
C PHE A 870 -41.84 1.43 -14.89
N GLU A 871 -42.48 1.71 -16.03
CA GLU A 871 -43.40 2.85 -16.16
C GLU A 871 -44.71 2.63 -15.39
N GLN A 872 -45.21 1.38 -15.40
CA GLN A 872 -46.43 1.02 -14.67
C GLN A 872 -46.23 1.16 -13.16
N TRP A 873 -45.11 0.64 -12.62
CA TRP A 873 -44.75 0.77 -11.21
C TRP A 873 -44.66 2.23 -10.76
N GLN A 874 -44.02 3.13 -11.54
CA GLN A 874 -43.95 4.56 -11.22
C GLN A 874 -45.31 5.27 -11.19
N SER A 875 -46.31 4.75 -11.89
CA SER A 875 -47.66 5.33 -11.97
C SER A 875 -48.63 4.82 -10.90
N ASP A 876 -48.15 3.98 -9.99
CA ASP A 876 -48.93 3.14 -9.10
C ASP A 876 -48.43 3.23 -7.64
N ASN A 877 -49.21 2.76 -6.67
CA ASN A 877 -48.91 2.91 -5.24
C ASN A 877 -48.90 1.57 -4.46
N ASN A 878 -48.84 0.42 -5.15
CA ASN A 878 -48.94 -0.89 -4.49
C ASN A 878 -47.76 -1.23 -3.55
N GLU A 879 -46.57 -0.63 -3.74
CA GLU A 879 -45.47 -0.73 -2.77
C GLU A 879 -45.88 -0.13 -1.42
N THR A 880 -46.30 1.14 -1.41
CA THR A 880 -46.79 1.84 -0.22
C THR A 880 -47.95 1.10 0.46
N LEU A 881 -48.90 0.55 -0.30
CA LEU A 881 -50.04 -0.20 0.25
C LEU A 881 -49.59 -1.48 1.00
N VAL A 882 -48.57 -2.18 0.46
CA VAL A 882 -47.98 -3.37 1.10
C VAL A 882 -47.16 -2.98 2.34
N LEU A 883 -46.29 -1.97 2.23
CA LEU A 883 -45.47 -1.50 3.37
C LEU A 883 -46.36 -1.00 4.53
N ASN A 884 -47.42 -0.25 4.23
CA ASN A 884 -48.41 0.18 5.23
C ASN A 884 -49.08 -1.01 5.92
N ALA A 885 -49.49 -2.01 5.13
CA ALA A 885 -50.21 -3.18 5.63
C ALA A 885 -49.34 -4.08 6.50
N ASP A 886 -48.06 -4.22 6.16
CA ASP A 886 -47.07 -4.97 6.91
C ASP A 886 -46.69 -4.24 8.21
N PHE A 887 -46.38 -2.95 8.14
CA PHE A 887 -45.88 -2.19 9.30
C PHE A 887 -46.86 -2.20 10.48
N LEU A 888 -48.16 -2.13 10.20
CA LEU A 888 -49.22 -2.28 11.21
C LEU A 888 -49.11 -3.58 12.02
N VAL A 889 -48.70 -4.69 11.39
CA VAL A 889 -48.63 -6.02 12.01
C VAL A 889 -47.24 -6.29 12.56
N ASN A 890 -46.20 -5.98 11.78
CA ASN A 890 -44.83 -6.30 12.13
C ASN A 890 -44.33 -5.42 13.31
N LEU A 891 -44.74 -4.14 13.39
CA LEU A 891 -44.42 -3.29 14.55
C LEU A 891 -45.05 -3.85 15.85
N ALA A 892 -46.36 -4.14 15.83
CA ALA A 892 -47.06 -4.72 16.98
C ALA A 892 -46.46 -6.07 17.40
N THR A 893 -46.06 -6.89 16.42
CA THR A 893 -45.35 -8.16 16.67
C THR A 893 -44.02 -7.94 17.39
N TYR A 894 -43.18 -7.00 16.92
CA TYR A 894 -41.92 -6.66 17.59
C TYR A 894 -42.15 -6.14 19.02
N LEU A 895 -43.13 -5.24 19.21
CA LEU A 895 -43.46 -4.66 20.52
C LEU A 895 -43.93 -5.74 21.52
N SER A 896 -44.64 -6.77 21.04
CA SER A 896 -45.11 -7.90 21.86
C SER A 896 -44.00 -8.85 22.35
N GLU A 897 -42.83 -8.85 21.71
CA GLU A 897 -41.66 -9.63 22.15
C GLU A 897 -40.88 -8.94 23.28
N LEU A 898 -41.12 -7.65 23.55
CA LEU A 898 -40.40 -6.89 24.57
C LEU A 898 -40.70 -7.42 25.99
N THR A 899 -39.66 -7.71 26.76
CA THR A 899 -39.78 -8.12 28.18
C THR A 899 -40.06 -6.95 29.11
N TYR A 900 -39.73 -5.72 28.66
CA TYR A 900 -40.10 -4.49 29.32
C TYR A 900 -40.32 -3.39 28.27
N ASN A 901 -41.50 -2.80 28.28
CA ASN A 901 -41.92 -1.71 27.42
C ASN A 901 -42.20 -0.48 28.33
N PRO A 902 -41.36 0.57 28.27
CA PRO A 902 -41.36 1.65 29.27
C PRO A 902 -42.61 2.53 29.22
N TYR A 903 -43.24 2.65 28.05
CA TYR A 903 -44.45 3.47 27.85
C TYR A 903 -45.72 2.64 27.57
N GLY A 904 -45.59 1.30 27.46
CA GLY A 904 -46.73 0.41 27.22
C GLY A 904 -47.36 0.56 25.84
N ILE A 905 -46.56 0.94 24.83
CA ILE A 905 -47.01 1.13 23.45
C ILE A 905 -47.07 -0.23 22.76
N GLU A 906 -48.25 -0.67 22.32
CA GLU A 906 -48.48 -2.00 21.75
C GLU A 906 -48.65 -1.97 20.21
N ASN A 907 -48.88 -0.80 19.62
CA ASN A 907 -49.21 -0.66 18.19
C ASN A 907 -48.92 0.73 17.61
N LEU A 908 -49.06 0.86 16.29
CA LEU A 908 -48.77 2.10 15.55
C LEU A 908 -49.63 3.30 15.95
N ALA A 909 -50.90 3.09 16.34
CA ALA A 909 -51.78 4.19 16.73
C ALA A 909 -51.32 4.83 18.05
N GLU A 910 -50.80 4.02 18.97
CA GLU A 910 -50.19 4.46 20.22
C GLU A 910 -48.82 5.09 19.99
N GLU A 911 -47.98 4.55 19.12
CA GLU A 911 -46.68 5.16 18.76
C GLU A 911 -46.86 6.55 18.13
N ARG A 912 -47.84 6.69 17.23
CA ARG A 912 -48.26 7.98 16.66
C ARG A 912 -48.73 8.93 17.77
N ALA A 913 -49.57 8.45 18.69
CA ALA A 913 -50.07 9.27 19.79
C ALA A 913 -48.95 9.70 20.76
N PHE A 914 -47.99 8.83 21.06
CA PHE A 914 -46.78 9.17 21.82
C PHE A 914 -45.99 10.25 21.08
N THR A 915 -45.69 10.04 19.80
CA THR A 915 -44.92 10.93 18.94
C THR A 915 -45.52 12.33 18.86
N HIS A 916 -46.84 12.47 18.78
CA HIS A 916 -47.51 13.78 18.79
C HIS A 916 -47.43 14.50 20.15
N ASN A 917 -47.38 13.76 21.27
CA ASN A 917 -47.42 14.34 22.61
C ASN A 917 -46.04 14.54 23.26
N PHE A 918 -45.03 13.72 22.93
CA PHE A 918 -43.74 13.73 23.60
C PHE A 918 -42.80 14.82 23.04
N THR A 919 -42.36 15.74 23.89
CA THR A 919 -41.64 16.94 23.45
C THR A 919 -40.28 16.69 22.79
N ALA A 920 -39.63 15.56 23.03
CA ALA A 920 -38.35 15.27 22.37
C ALA A 920 -38.52 14.80 20.90
N GLU A 921 -39.72 14.42 20.47
CA GLU A 921 -40.04 13.96 19.10
C GLU A 921 -40.31 15.11 18.10
N ASP A 922 -39.87 16.33 18.45
CA ASP A 922 -40.41 17.60 17.93
C ASP A 922 -40.14 17.87 16.44
N TRP A 923 -39.01 17.41 15.90
CA TRP A 923 -38.53 17.84 14.58
C TRP A 923 -39.07 16.96 13.43
N PRO A 924 -39.40 17.53 12.26
CA PRO A 924 -39.50 18.98 11.99
C PRO A 924 -40.82 19.59 12.47
N GLN A 925 -41.79 18.76 12.88
CA GLN A 925 -43.13 19.20 13.35
C GLN A 925 -43.94 18.10 14.06
N ARG A 926 -43.28 17.11 14.65
CA ARG A 926 -43.86 15.83 15.11
C ARG A 926 -44.61 15.02 14.04
N ASP A 927 -44.35 15.29 12.76
CA ASP A 927 -45.12 14.74 11.64
C ASP A 927 -45.06 13.19 11.55
N THR A 928 -46.17 12.60 11.11
CA THR A 928 -46.43 11.15 11.03
C THR A 928 -47.21 10.75 9.76
N LEU A 929 -47.19 11.58 8.70
CA LEU A 929 -48.07 11.43 7.52
C LEU A 929 -48.12 10.01 6.91
N VAL A 930 -46.99 9.27 6.90
CA VAL A 930 -46.93 7.88 6.42
C VAL A 930 -47.74 6.95 7.34
N TRP A 931 -47.61 7.11 8.66
CA TRP A 931 -48.40 6.36 9.65
C TRP A 931 -49.88 6.71 9.59
N ASP A 932 -50.22 7.99 9.36
CA ASP A 932 -51.59 8.43 9.12
C ASP A 932 -52.17 7.72 7.90
N GLY A 933 -51.39 7.59 6.81
CA GLY A 933 -51.75 6.80 5.64
C GLY A 933 -52.00 5.32 5.96
N ALA A 934 -51.09 4.68 6.70
CA ALA A 934 -51.22 3.28 7.11
C ALA A 934 -52.47 3.04 7.99
N LEU A 935 -52.73 3.92 8.96
CA LEU A 935 -53.92 3.82 9.83
C LEU A 935 -55.22 4.08 9.07
N ASN A 936 -55.23 5.04 8.14
CA ASN A 936 -56.38 5.35 7.28
C ASN A 936 -56.68 4.24 6.26
N GLN A 937 -55.71 3.40 5.91
CA GLN A 937 -55.89 2.27 5.00
C GLN A 937 -56.96 1.28 5.52
N SER A 938 -57.15 1.19 6.84
CA SER A 938 -58.15 0.34 7.53
C SER A 938 -58.02 -1.18 7.35
N TRP A 939 -56.98 -1.66 6.65
CA TRP A 939 -56.67 -3.08 6.48
C TRP A 939 -55.16 -3.31 6.50
N ASN A 940 -54.77 -4.51 6.94
CA ASN A 940 -53.38 -4.94 7.13
C ASN A 940 -53.03 -6.18 6.28
N ASN A 941 -51.82 -6.72 6.42
CA ASN A 941 -51.32 -7.79 5.55
C ASN A 941 -52.04 -9.17 5.70
N THR A 942 -52.89 -9.32 6.71
CA THR A 942 -53.77 -10.51 6.85
C THR A 942 -55.09 -10.40 6.05
N SER A 943 -55.39 -9.21 5.50
CA SER A 943 -56.62 -8.93 4.76
C SER A 943 -56.59 -9.50 3.34
N PRO A 944 -57.72 -10.00 2.80
CA PRO A 944 -57.84 -10.32 1.38
C PRO A 944 -57.52 -9.15 0.44
N LEU A 945 -57.63 -7.90 0.91
CA LEU A 945 -57.31 -6.67 0.16
C LEU A 945 -55.80 -6.44 -0.04
N PHE A 946 -54.94 -7.12 0.74
CA PHE A 946 -53.49 -7.06 0.59
C PHE A 946 -53.01 -7.73 -0.70
N TRP A 947 -53.60 -8.89 -1.04
CA TRP A 947 -53.07 -9.76 -2.09
C TRP A 947 -53.00 -9.12 -3.49
N PRO A 948 -53.97 -8.31 -3.98
CA PRO A 948 -53.83 -7.63 -5.26
C PRO A 948 -52.63 -6.68 -5.31
N ALA A 949 -52.38 -5.92 -4.24
CA ALA A 949 -51.23 -5.02 -4.16
C ALA A 949 -49.91 -5.78 -4.12
N TYR A 950 -49.83 -6.84 -3.30
CA TYR A 950 -48.65 -7.69 -3.25
C TYR A 950 -48.39 -8.43 -4.56
N GLN A 951 -49.44 -8.88 -5.27
CA GLN A 951 -49.31 -9.47 -6.60
C GLN A 951 -48.79 -8.48 -7.65
N ALA A 952 -49.18 -7.20 -7.57
CA ALA A 952 -48.62 -6.15 -8.42
C ALA A 952 -47.11 -5.96 -8.15
N ASN A 953 -46.68 -5.91 -6.88
CA ASN A 953 -45.26 -5.81 -6.51
C ASN A 953 -44.46 -7.03 -6.99
N LEU A 954 -45.02 -8.24 -6.84
CA LEU A 954 -44.42 -9.47 -7.38
C LEU A 954 -44.29 -9.44 -8.91
N PHE A 955 -45.24 -8.83 -9.63
CA PHE A 955 -45.11 -8.62 -11.07
C PHE A 955 -44.03 -7.57 -11.39
N TYR A 956 -44.03 -6.42 -10.71
CA TYR A 956 -43.12 -5.30 -10.94
C TYR A 956 -41.65 -5.62 -10.68
N GLY A 957 -41.34 -6.40 -9.63
CA GLY A 957 -39.98 -6.90 -9.38
C GLY A 957 -39.67 -8.23 -10.09
N GLY A 958 -40.71 -9.04 -10.34
CA GLY A 958 -40.61 -10.36 -10.96
C GLY A 958 -40.58 -10.30 -12.48
N GLU A 959 -41.64 -10.81 -13.13
CA GLU A 959 -41.74 -10.89 -14.60
C GLU A 959 -41.55 -9.52 -15.27
N GLY A 960 -42.17 -8.46 -14.74
CA GLY A 960 -42.04 -7.09 -15.23
C GLY A 960 -40.70 -6.41 -14.89
N GLY A 961 -39.91 -6.98 -13.98
CA GLY A 961 -38.77 -6.33 -13.34
C GLY A 961 -37.43 -7.05 -13.54
N ILE A 962 -36.65 -7.06 -12.45
CA ILE A 962 -35.28 -7.59 -12.43
C ILE A 962 -35.23 -9.09 -12.73
N LEU A 963 -36.13 -9.91 -12.16
CA LEU A 963 -36.08 -11.35 -12.36
C LEU A 963 -36.40 -11.73 -13.80
N GLY A 964 -37.44 -11.14 -14.38
CA GLY A 964 -37.81 -11.33 -15.78
C GLY A 964 -36.79 -10.74 -16.76
N ALA A 965 -36.10 -9.64 -16.40
CA ALA A 965 -35.02 -9.09 -17.22
C ALA A 965 -33.80 -10.03 -17.29
N LEU A 966 -33.39 -10.60 -16.14
CA LEU A 966 -32.34 -11.63 -16.06
C LEU A 966 -32.69 -12.85 -16.93
N GLU A 967 -33.91 -13.36 -16.80
CA GLU A 967 -34.42 -14.51 -17.56
C GLU A 967 -34.47 -14.24 -19.07
N ARG A 968 -35.19 -13.19 -19.50
CA ARG A 968 -35.37 -12.84 -20.93
C ARG A 968 -34.06 -12.63 -21.66
N THR A 969 -33.05 -12.10 -20.98
CA THR A 969 -31.75 -11.77 -21.59
C THR A 969 -30.67 -12.81 -21.35
N ASN A 970 -30.93 -13.80 -20.50
CA ASN A 970 -29.93 -14.75 -19.98
C ASN A 970 -28.69 -14.01 -19.48
N THR A 971 -28.88 -13.10 -18.51
CA THR A 971 -27.82 -12.33 -17.85
C THR A 971 -27.64 -12.76 -16.40
N SER A 972 -26.42 -12.64 -15.88
CA SER A 972 -26.03 -13.05 -14.52
C SER A 972 -26.24 -11.94 -13.47
N ALA A 973 -26.27 -10.69 -13.92
CA ALA A 973 -26.60 -9.51 -13.13
C ALA A 973 -27.08 -8.38 -14.06
N VAL A 974 -27.80 -7.40 -13.53
CA VAL A 974 -28.16 -6.15 -14.23
C VAL A 974 -27.52 -4.95 -13.51
N LEU A 975 -26.98 -4.01 -14.28
CA LEU A 975 -26.32 -2.80 -13.80
C LEU A 975 -27.23 -1.58 -13.85
N LEU A 976 -27.15 -0.77 -12.79
CA LEU A 976 -27.60 0.63 -12.74
C LEU A 976 -26.64 1.45 -11.84
N PRO A 977 -26.57 2.78 -11.99
CA PRO A 977 -26.08 3.66 -10.93
C PRO A 977 -26.87 3.40 -9.64
N THR A 978 -26.21 3.40 -8.49
CA THR A 978 -26.84 2.92 -7.25
C THR A 978 -28.07 3.74 -6.84
N GLN A 979 -28.10 5.05 -7.09
CA GLN A 979 -29.29 5.88 -6.88
C GLN A 979 -30.55 5.43 -7.66
N LEU A 980 -30.42 4.62 -8.73
CA LEU A 980 -31.56 4.15 -9.54
C LEU A 980 -31.90 2.66 -9.30
N SER A 981 -31.11 1.94 -8.50
CA SER A 981 -31.19 0.49 -8.34
C SER A 981 -32.08 -0.09 -7.24
N PRO A 982 -32.50 0.59 -6.14
CA PRO A 982 -33.06 -0.14 -5.00
C PRO A 982 -34.48 -0.67 -5.19
N SER A 983 -35.39 0.12 -5.78
CA SER A 983 -36.83 -0.12 -5.67
C SER A 983 -37.29 -1.43 -6.30
N ILE A 984 -36.95 -1.69 -7.56
CA ILE A 984 -37.42 -2.89 -8.29
C ILE A 984 -36.91 -4.21 -7.64
N PRO A 985 -35.63 -4.33 -7.22
CA PRO A 985 -35.16 -5.46 -6.40
C PRO A 985 -35.82 -5.59 -5.02
N ALA A 986 -36.20 -4.48 -4.38
CA ALA A 986 -36.83 -4.48 -3.07
C ALA A 986 -38.20 -5.18 -3.08
N LEU A 987 -39.06 -4.85 -4.06
CA LEU A 987 -40.43 -5.41 -4.22
C LEU A 987 -40.53 -6.94 -4.17
N VAL A 988 -39.48 -7.63 -4.65
CA VAL A 988 -39.38 -9.09 -4.64
C VAL A 988 -38.32 -9.60 -3.66
N GLY A 989 -37.59 -8.73 -2.99
CA GLY A 989 -36.52 -9.08 -2.08
C GLY A 989 -35.33 -9.79 -2.75
N SER A 990 -34.96 -9.43 -3.98
CA SER A 990 -33.77 -9.97 -4.68
C SER A 990 -32.49 -9.20 -4.27
N PRO A 991 -31.29 -9.79 -4.38
CA PRO A 991 -30.07 -9.20 -3.85
C PRO A 991 -29.48 -8.11 -4.75
N VAL A 992 -28.79 -7.16 -4.13
CA VAL A 992 -28.04 -6.08 -4.78
C VAL A 992 -26.74 -5.84 -4.04
N VAL A 993 -25.64 -5.64 -4.78
CA VAL A 993 -24.35 -5.20 -4.24
C VAL A 993 -23.98 -3.86 -4.89
N THR A 994 -23.86 -2.81 -4.09
CA THR A 994 -23.29 -1.52 -4.53
C THR A 994 -21.79 -1.46 -4.23
N VAL A 995 -21.02 -0.83 -5.12
CA VAL A 995 -19.59 -0.52 -4.95
C VAL A 995 -19.30 0.92 -5.42
N PRO A 996 -18.24 1.58 -4.93
CA PRO A 996 -17.84 2.91 -5.39
C PRO A 996 -17.59 2.98 -6.91
N MET A 997 -18.15 3.99 -7.58
CA MET A 997 -18.06 4.19 -9.03
C MET A 997 -17.38 5.52 -9.40
N GLY A 998 -17.40 6.52 -8.51
CA GLY A 998 -16.72 7.78 -8.73
C GLY A 998 -17.20 8.88 -7.80
N PHE A 999 -16.88 10.13 -8.15
CA PHE A 999 -17.18 11.31 -7.36
C PHE A 999 -17.63 12.47 -8.25
N TYR A 1000 -18.43 13.36 -7.68
CA TYR A 1000 -18.79 14.63 -8.29
C TYR A 1000 -17.53 15.51 -8.52
N PRO A 1001 -17.30 16.01 -9.76
CA PRO A 1001 -16.13 16.82 -10.09
C PRO A 1001 -15.93 18.04 -9.20
N VAL A 1002 -14.68 18.53 -9.10
CA VAL A 1002 -14.28 19.67 -8.25
C VAL A 1002 -15.01 20.99 -8.55
N ASN A 1003 -15.67 21.11 -9.70
CA ASN A 1003 -16.45 22.26 -10.14
C ASN A 1003 -17.98 22.02 -10.09
N THR A 1004 -18.43 20.95 -9.42
CA THR A 1004 -19.87 20.67 -9.22
C THR A 1004 -20.51 21.81 -8.42
N THR A 1005 -21.71 22.23 -8.84
CA THR A 1005 -22.48 23.24 -8.10
C THR A 1005 -23.11 22.57 -6.89
N VAL A 1006 -23.00 23.20 -5.71
CA VAL A 1006 -23.63 22.68 -4.49
C VAL A 1006 -25.15 22.78 -4.62
N THR A 1007 -25.85 21.65 -4.49
CA THR A 1007 -27.32 21.60 -4.40
C THR A 1007 -27.78 20.93 -3.11
N LEU A 1008 -28.95 21.35 -2.62
CA LEU A 1008 -29.59 20.73 -1.46
C LEU A 1008 -30.45 19.53 -1.90
N ASN A 1009 -30.69 18.62 -0.96
CA ASN A 1009 -31.61 17.50 -1.11
C ASN A 1009 -33.07 17.96 -1.31
N GLY A 1010 -33.98 17.02 -1.60
CA GLY A 1010 -35.40 17.30 -1.81
C GLY A 1010 -36.10 17.97 -0.61
N PHE A 1011 -35.57 17.79 0.60
CA PHE A 1011 -36.04 18.42 1.83
C PHE A 1011 -35.49 19.84 2.04
N GLY A 1012 -34.53 20.28 1.22
CA GLY A 1012 -33.93 21.61 1.26
C GLY A 1012 -33.05 21.89 2.48
N ASN A 1013 -32.55 20.85 3.17
CA ASN A 1013 -31.87 20.99 4.47
C ASN A 1013 -30.42 20.45 4.52
N LEU A 1014 -30.06 19.49 3.66
CA LEU A 1014 -28.71 18.91 3.58
C LEU A 1014 -28.16 19.02 2.15
N VAL A 1015 -26.84 19.01 2.00
CA VAL A 1015 -26.17 19.05 0.68
C VAL A 1015 -26.23 17.67 0.02
N ALA A 1016 -26.98 17.56 -1.09
CA ALA A 1016 -27.10 16.32 -1.86
C ALA A 1016 -25.99 16.16 -2.90
N THR A 1017 -25.69 17.23 -3.63
CA THR A 1017 -24.60 17.24 -4.63
C THR A 1017 -23.63 18.35 -4.31
N ALA A 1018 -22.34 18.05 -4.39
CA ALA A 1018 -21.24 18.98 -4.17
C ALA A 1018 -19.94 18.37 -4.71
N PRO A 1019 -18.87 19.17 -4.89
CA PRO A 1019 -17.54 18.64 -5.15
C PRO A 1019 -17.17 17.50 -4.20
N ASN A 1020 -16.56 16.44 -4.72
CA ASN A 1020 -16.06 15.29 -3.95
C ASN A 1020 -17.12 14.40 -3.28
N VAL A 1021 -18.43 14.66 -3.44
CA VAL A 1021 -19.47 13.70 -3.01
C VAL A 1021 -19.35 12.42 -3.85
N PRO A 1022 -19.35 11.21 -3.25
CA PRO A 1022 -19.24 9.94 -3.97
C PRO A 1022 -20.57 9.50 -4.60
N PHE A 1023 -20.47 8.55 -5.54
CA PHE A 1023 -21.58 7.75 -6.05
C PHE A 1023 -21.09 6.37 -6.51
N GLY A 1024 -22.02 5.43 -6.64
CA GLY A 1024 -21.80 4.00 -6.76
C GLY A 1024 -22.45 3.33 -7.98
N LEU A 1025 -22.03 2.09 -8.19
CA LEU A 1025 -22.51 1.15 -9.19
C LEU A 1025 -23.16 -0.04 -8.48
N SER A 1026 -24.38 -0.38 -8.87
CA SER A 1026 -25.08 -1.55 -8.32
C SER A 1026 -25.14 -2.72 -9.29
N PHE A 1027 -24.82 -3.90 -8.78
CA PHE A 1027 -25.04 -5.20 -9.40
C PHE A 1027 -26.29 -5.82 -8.79
N MET A 1028 -27.37 -5.91 -9.56
CA MET A 1028 -28.65 -6.50 -9.16
C MET A 1028 -28.75 -7.93 -9.69
N GLY A 1029 -29.20 -8.89 -8.88
CA GLY A 1029 -29.22 -10.31 -9.25
C GLY A 1029 -30.53 -11.04 -8.98
N ALA A 1030 -30.53 -12.34 -9.27
CA ALA A 1030 -31.62 -13.24 -8.92
C ALA A 1030 -31.57 -13.58 -7.41
N LYS A 1031 -32.68 -14.04 -6.84
CA LYS A 1031 -32.68 -14.55 -5.46
C LYS A 1031 -31.58 -15.60 -5.29
N TRP A 1032 -30.84 -15.51 -4.18
CA TRP A 1032 -29.75 -16.42 -3.81
C TRP A 1032 -28.48 -16.33 -4.69
N SER A 1033 -28.33 -15.27 -5.50
CA SER A 1033 -27.14 -15.06 -6.36
C SER A 1033 -26.05 -14.18 -5.73
N GLU A 1034 -26.02 -14.01 -4.40
CA GLU A 1034 -25.09 -13.11 -3.71
C GLU A 1034 -23.63 -13.42 -4.02
N ALA A 1035 -23.26 -14.71 -4.15
CA ALA A 1035 -21.89 -15.10 -4.50
C ALA A 1035 -21.47 -14.58 -5.89
N ASP A 1036 -22.32 -14.73 -6.92
CA ASP A 1036 -22.05 -14.17 -8.25
C ASP A 1036 -21.93 -12.63 -8.20
N LEU A 1037 -22.83 -11.95 -7.46
CA LEU A 1037 -22.81 -10.49 -7.34
C LEU A 1037 -21.58 -9.98 -6.59
N ILE A 1038 -21.16 -10.65 -5.51
CA ILE A 1038 -19.93 -10.36 -4.78
C ILE A 1038 -18.71 -10.55 -5.69
N GLY A 1039 -18.69 -11.59 -6.52
CA GLY A 1039 -17.64 -11.77 -7.53
C GLY A 1039 -17.58 -10.63 -8.54
N PHE A 1040 -18.72 -10.20 -9.09
CA PHE A 1040 -18.77 -9.07 -10.03
C PHE A 1040 -18.36 -7.75 -9.36
N ALA A 1041 -18.86 -7.48 -8.16
CA ALA A 1041 -18.52 -6.32 -7.35
C ALA A 1041 -17.01 -6.27 -7.05
N TYR A 1042 -16.43 -7.38 -6.58
CA TYR A 1042 -15.00 -7.50 -6.30
C TYR A 1042 -14.16 -7.36 -7.58
N ALA A 1043 -14.54 -8.02 -8.67
CA ALA A 1043 -13.86 -7.89 -9.95
C ALA A 1043 -13.87 -6.44 -10.47
N TYR A 1044 -14.93 -5.66 -10.22
CA TYR A 1044 -14.99 -4.24 -10.56
C TYR A 1044 -14.13 -3.38 -9.63
N GLU A 1045 -14.30 -3.55 -8.31
CA GLU A 1045 -13.53 -2.86 -7.27
C GLU A 1045 -12.03 -3.00 -7.51
N GLN A 1046 -11.52 -4.23 -7.63
CA GLN A 1046 -10.09 -4.51 -7.80
C GLN A 1046 -9.51 -4.04 -9.15
N ARG A 1047 -10.35 -3.62 -10.10
CA ARG A 1047 -9.91 -3.00 -11.37
C ARG A 1047 -9.88 -1.49 -11.32
N THR A 1048 -10.64 -0.87 -10.41
CA THR A 1048 -10.86 0.58 -10.39
C THR A 1048 -10.30 1.24 -9.14
N MET A 1049 -10.45 0.59 -7.98
CA MET A 1049 -10.07 1.06 -6.65
C MET A 1049 -10.63 2.46 -6.34
N HIS A 1050 -11.80 2.80 -6.89
CA HIS A 1050 -12.39 4.16 -6.85
C HIS A 1050 -12.50 4.73 -5.44
N ARG A 1051 -12.68 3.89 -4.41
CA ARG A 1051 -12.68 4.34 -3.01
C ARG A 1051 -11.49 5.23 -2.66
N ASN A 1052 -10.33 4.99 -3.29
CA ASN A 1052 -9.06 5.66 -3.00
C ASN A 1052 -8.84 6.96 -3.80
N ASP A 1053 -9.73 7.34 -4.73
CA ASP A 1053 -9.55 8.53 -5.57
C ASP A 1053 -9.72 9.84 -4.78
N VAL A 1054 -10.54 9.83 -3.73
CA VAL A 1054 -10.89 11.00 -2.91
C VAL A 1054 -10.98 10.59 -1.44
N GLN A 1055 -10.37 11.39 -0.56
CA GLN A 1055 -10.46 11.24 0.89
C GLN A 1055 -11.60 12.08 1.49
N PRO A 1056 -12.22 11.66 2.61
CA PRO A 1056 -13.18 12.48 3.36
C PRO A 1056 -12.58 13.84 3.76
N TYR A 1057 -13.40 14.89 3.88
CA TYR A 1057 -12.95 16.20 4.40
C TYR A 1057 -12.69 16.16 5.90
N LEU A 1058 -13.32 15.22 6.61
CA LEU A 1058 -13.14 14.97 8.04
C LEU A 1058 -12.77 13.50 8.25
N VAL A 1059 -11.55 13.27 8.72
CA VAL A 1059 -10.99 11.96 9.05
C VAL A 1059 -10.54 12.00 10.52
N PRO A 1060 -10.87 11.00 11.35
CA PRO A 1060 -10.32 10.89 12.71
C PRO A 1060 -8.80 10.67 12.63
N ASN A 1061 -8.05 11.38 13.48
CA ASN A 1061 -6.59 11.36 13.51
C ASN A 1061 -6.03 10.32 14.48
N ILE A 1062 -6.82 9.84 15.45
CA ILE A 1062 -6.38 8.86 16.44
C ILE A 1062 -6.17 7.49 15.78
N GLU A 1063 -4.97 6.92 15.87
CA GLU A 1063 -4.63 5.61 15.31
C GLU A 1063 -4.37 4.57 16.40
N ILE A 1064 -4.39 3.29 16.04
CA ILE A 1064 -4.11 2.17 16.96
C ILE A 1064 -2.73 2.30 17.62
N ALA A 1065 -1.78 2.92 16.91
CA ALA A 1065 -0.44 3.22 17.39
C ALA A 1065 -0.45 4.12 18.66
N ASP A 1066 -1.35 5.10 18.73
CA ASP A 1066 -1.41 6.06 19.84
C ASP A 1066 -1.84 5.37 21.15
N ILE A 1067 -2.76 4.41 21.05
CA ILE A 1067 -3.22 3.59 22.18
C ILE A 1067 -2.11 2.68 22.70
N VAL A 1068 -1.38 2.00 21.82
CA VAL A 1068 -0.30 1.08 22.19
C VAL A 1068 0.93 1.80 22.75
N ALA A 1069 1.22 3.01 22.23
CA ALA A 1069 2.23 3.90 22.80
C ALA A 1069 1.88 4.34 24.23
N ALA A 1070 0.62 4.72 24.47
CA ALA A 1070 0.17 5.15 25.80
C ALA A 1070 0.26 4.04 26.86
N ASN A 1071 0.01 2.78 26.50
CA ASN A 1071 0.14 1.62 27.41
C ASN A 1071 1.60 1.15 27.60
N SER A 1072 2.57 1.74 26.90
CA SER A 1072 4.01 1.37 26.96
C SER A 1072 4.83 2.25 27.92
N ASN A 1073 4.22 3.26 28.55
CA ASN A 1073 4.82 4.18 29.53
C ASN A 1073 4.24 3.95 30.93
#